data_AF-A0A0M8MX81-F1
#
_entry.id   AF-A0A0M8MX81-F1
#
_cell.length_a   1.000
_cell.length_b   1.000
_cell.length_c   1.000
_cell.angle_alpha   90.00
_cell.angle_beta   90.00
_cell.angle_gamma   90.00
#
_symmetry.space_group_name_H-M   'P 1'
#
loop_
_entity.id
_entity.type
_entity.pdbx_description
1 polymer ?
#
loop_
_entity_poly.entity_id
_entity_poly.type
_entity_poly.pdbx_seq_one_letter_code
_entity_poly.pdbx_strand_id
1 'polypeptide(L)'
;MAIVREAIQTRDARLTSPHEDIWAWLLHVWSKSAKQQDAELWPTMASLCSAYEQQGDDALTRACAQSFLSWLQREIYQTIRMSSVPDFKAQLMRDVHLQLVLLRSTTDLRAPALQYSHARSLTRQLHLHVGPTNSGKTYGALVALSRAKTGIYAGPLRLLAHEVWDRLNHGTVAPSVPPRACNLRTGEEVRVVDEHAGLVACTVEMADVTRSYDVAVIDEIQMIADPQRGFAWTQAVLGLPAKELHLCGEASAVPLLRQLAKLCGDDLHVHEYQRLTPLEVASHSLRGDLSKIERGDCVVAFSRSAIFQLKEQIEAKTGLQCAVAYGALPPETKSEQAKLFNAGKLDVMVASDAIGMGLNLRIKRVVFDTLSKWNGTERVPLSLSQIKQIAGRAGRYGTSRDEATSPSGLVLTRHEDEMDNLRAALAAPVRPITHASLQPTTQQMETLSLMLPHTTSSRSSRRRPSSTETTVSTLLDDVKALARLDVQSFTLADFETQKRMSPIIEARGRDRLTQAEKEKWANTPVNFRDERAVEWVGNAIELYAQGSLVEFEACAENLGTMEAEEAVAIEHEEAKARQAAAQTTAPVAVYATQDESVLNIHTLMLLESLHRTLTLYLWLGFRFPLAFCFRADVEARKLRTEASIQFCLEAIRVRRARRLTRLGRGEEAKKWLRKHLPSSSS
;
A
#
# COMPACT_ATOMS: atom_id res chain seq x y z
N MET A 1 17.22 41.89 -3.04
CA MET A 1 16.47 42.76 -2.11
C MET A 1 16.82 44.26 -2.24
N ALA A 2 18.06 44.72 -2.04
CA ALA A 2 18.41 46.16 -2.09
C ALA A 2 18.48 46.78 -3.52
N ILE A 3 18.67 45.98 -4.57
CA ILE A 3 18.62 46.45 -5.98
C ILE A 3 17.19 46.58 -6.47
N VAL A 4 16.36 45.59 -6.13
CA VAL A 4 14.94 45.58 -6.46
C VAL A 4 14.28 46.83 -5.86
N ARG A 5 14.70 47.26 -4.66
CA ARG A 5 14.29 48.54 -4.04
C ARG A 5 14.66 49.81 -4.80
N GLU A 6 15.74 49.81 -5.59
CA GLU A 6 16.24 51.02 -6.26
C GLU A 6 15.75 51.10 -7.72
N ALA A 7 15.58 49.94 -8.38
CA ALA A 7 14.85 49.84 -9.65
C ALA A 7 13.37 50.29 -9.51
N ILE A 8 12.79 50.14 -8.32
CA ILE A 8 11.43 50.61 -7.95
C ILE A 8 11.31 52.14 -7.89
N GLN A 9 12.40 52.91 -7.72
CA GLN A 9 12.30 54.37 -7.60
C GLN A 9 12.15 55.11 -8.94
N THR A 10 12.22 54.42 -10.09
CA THR A 10 12.37 55.09 -11.39
C THR A 10 11.26 54.92 -12.44
N ARG A 11 10.05 54.43 -12.12
CA ARG A 11 8.82 54.95 -12.79
C ARG A 11 7.50 54.44 -12.21
N ASP A 12 6.65 55.42 -11.97
CA ASP A 12 5.49 55.48 -11.10
C ASP A 12 4.19 54.98 -11.75
N ALA A 13 3.33 54.29 -10.97
CA ALA A 13 1.93 54.69 -10.73
C ALA A 13 1.08 53.55 -10.07
N ARG A 14 0.77 53.77 -8.78
CA ARG A 14 -0.38 53.26 -7.99
C ARG A 14 -0.32 51.82 -7.45
N LEU A 15 0.54 51.61 -6.45
CA LEU A 15 0.22 50.84 -5.24
C LEU A 15 0.83 51.60 -4.05
N THR A 16 -0.03 52.30 -3.31
CA THR A 16 0.34 53.18 -2.20
C THR A 16 0.58 52.39 -0.91
N SER A 17 1.70 51.66 -0.84
CA SER A 17 2.64 51.60 0.31
C SER A 17 3.68 50.48 0.03
N PRO A 18 5.00 50.75 0.05
CA PRO A 18 6.02 49.72 -0.17
C PRO A 18 6.41 48.92 1.08
N HIS A 19 5.71 49.11 2.21
CA HIS A 19 6.24 48.74 3.52
C HIS A 19 5.68 47.46 4.15
N GLU A 20 4.60 46.87 3.66
CA GLU A 20 4.01 45.71 4.36
C GLU A 20 4.07 44.37 3.61
N ASP A 21 4.14 44.31 2.28
CA ASP A 21 4.33 43.01 1.60
C ASP A 21 4.97 43.11 0.20
N ILE A 22 6.28 42.85 0.14
CA ILE A 22 7.05 42.79 -1.11
C ILE A 22 6.56 41.67 -2.03
N TRP A 23 6.04 40.57 -1.47
CA TRP A 23 5.55 39.44 -2.25
C TRP A 23 4.22 39.78 -2.94
N ALA A 24 3.32 40.47 -2.26
CA ALA A 24 2.08 40.97 -2.88
C ALA A 24 2.37 41.88 -4.07
N TRP A 25 3.38 42.75 -3.97
CA TRP A 25 3.82 43.58 -5.09
C TRP A 25 4.43 42.76 -6.23
N LEU A 26 5.34 41.82 -5.94
CA LEU A 26 5.94 40.95 -6.97
C LEU A 26 4.89 40.12 -7.70
N LEU A 27 3.91 39.57 -6.97
CA LEU A 27 2.80 38.82 -7.55
C LEU A 27 1.91 39.70 -8.43
N HIS A 28 1.68 40.96 -8.04
CA HIS A 28 0.94 41.93 -8.87
C HIS A 28 1.70 42.33 -10.13
N VAL A 29 3.02 42.49 -10.06
CA VAL A 29 3.84 42.76 -11.25
C VAL A 29 3.85 41.53 -12.17
N TRP A 30 4.03 40.33 -11.61
CA TRP A 30 3.95 39.09 -12.36
C TRP A 30 2.58 38.94 -13.03
N SER A 31 1.46 39.12 -12.33
CA SER A 31 0.12 38.94 -12.92
C SER A 31 -0.17 39.90 -14.08
N LYS A 32 0.45 41.09 -14.09
CA LYS A 32 0.35 42.06 -15.20
C LYS A 32 1.32 41.81 -16.35
N SER A 33 2.44 41.16 -16.08
CA SER A 33 3.54 40.96 -17.05
C SER A 33 3.66 39.53 -17.57
N ALA A 34 2.99 38.58 -16.92
CA ALA A 34 2.97 37.17 -17.28
C ALA A 34 2.44 37.01 -18.71
N LYS A 35 3.30 36.52 -19.59
CA LYS A 35 2.91 36.14 -20.95
C LYS A 35 2.67 34.64 -21.00
N GLN A 36 1.91 34.18 -21.99
CA GLN A 36 1.68 32.74 -22.23
C GLN A 36 2.98 31.94 -22.40
N GLN A 37 4.09 32.61 -22.77
CA GLN A 37 5.43 32.04 -22.91
C GLN A 37 6.11 31.66 -21.57
N ASP A 38 5.62 32.15 -20.43
CA ASP A 38 6.23 31.91 -19.11
C ASP A 38 5.78 30.56 -18.49
N ALA A 39 4.81 29.87 -19.12
CA ALA A 39 4.34 28.55 -18.73
C ALA A 39 5.14 27.43 -19.41
N GLU A 40 6.43 27.30 -19.11
CA GLU A 40 7.35 26.31 -19.72
C GLU A 40 6.87 24.84 -19.64
N LEU A 41 6.00 24.50 -18.68
CA LEU A 41 5.58 23.12 -18.39
C LEU A 41 4.24 22.72 -19.01
N TRP A 42 3.43 23.71 -19.41
CA TRP A 42 2.07 23.48 -19.89
C TRP A 42 2.00 23.85 -21.36
N PRO A 43 2.39 22.93 -22.27
CA PRO A 43 2.44 23.23 -23.69
C PRO A 43 1.08 23.63 -24.25
N THR A 44 -0.02 23.23 -23.60
CA THR A 44 -1.39 23.60 -23.99
C THR A 44 -2.32 23.77 -22.79
N MET A 45 -3.37 24.59 -22.90
CA MET A 45 -4.45 24.65 -21.90
C MET A 45 -5.09 23.29 -21.66
N ALA A 46 -5.16 22.43 -22.69
CA ALA A 46 -5.65 21.06 -22.55
C ALA A 46 -4.81 20.22 -21.57
N SER A 47 -3.48 20.37 -21.59
CA SER A 47 -2.62 19.67 -20.62
C SER A 47 -2.87 20.12 -19.18
N LEU A 48 -3.11 21.43 -18.96
CA LEU A 48 -3.43 21.96 -17.64
C LEU A 48 -4.80 21.49 -17.15
N CYS A 49 -5.82 21.51 -18.02
CA CYS A 49 -7.14 20.96 -17.70
C CYS A 49 -7.05 19.48 -17.34
N SER A 50 -6.33 18.69 -18.13
CA SER A 50 -6.13 17.26 -17.86
C SER A 50 -5.44 17.01 -16.51
N ALA A 51 -4.47 17.84 -16.12
CA ALA A 51 -3.82 17.71 -14.82
C ALA A 51 -4.71 18.19 -13.68
N TYR A 52 -5.52 19.23 -13.89
CA TYR A 52 -6.51 19.70 -12.92
C TYR A 52 -7.58 18.65 -12.63
N GLU A 53 -8.08 17.96 -13.66
CA GLU A 53 -9.03 16.85 -13.49
C GLU A 53 -8.46 15.71 -12.61
N GLN A 54 -7.14 15.56 -12.56
CA GLN A 54 -6.44 14.48 -11.84
C GLN A 54 -5.97 14.89 -10.45
N GLN A 55 -5.36 16.08 -10.33
CA GLN A 55 -4.66 16.54 -9.12
C GLN A 55 -5.37 17.74 -8.47
N GLY A 56 -6.46 18.23 -9.05
CA GLY A 56 -7.20 19.38 -8.55
C GLY A 56 -6.32 20.62 -8.41
N ASP A 57 -6.48 21.31 -7.29
CA ASP A 57 -5.81 22.57 -7.00
C ASP A 57 -4.28 22.46 -6.92
N ASP A 58 -3.74 21.26 -6.68
CA ASP A 58 -2.29 21.03 -6.71
C ASP A 58 -1.70 21.31 -8.10
N ALA A 59 -2.44 20.99 -9.18
CA ALA A 59 -1.99 21.26 -10.55
C ALA A 59 -1.94 22.75 -10.85
N LEU A 60 -2.95 23.51 -10.40
CA LEU A 60 -2.98 24.97 -10.54
C LEU A 60 -1.87 25.62 -9.71
N THR A 61 -1.68 25.15 -8.47
CA THR A 61 -0.63 25.64 -7.59
C THR A 61 0.75 25.47 -8.23
N ARG A 62 1.03 24.28 -8.79
CA ARG A 62 2.25 24.05 -9.57
C ARG A 62 2.35 24.97 -10.77
N ALA A 63 1.29 25.10 -11.56
CA ALA A 63 1.30 25.96 -12.75
C ALA A 63 1.64 27.41 -12.41
N CYS A 64 1.01 27.95 -11.36
CA CYS A 64 1.25 29.30 -10.86
C CYS A 64 2.68 29.45 -10.33
N ALA A 65 3.13 28.54 -9.45
CA ALA A 65 4.45 28.58 -8.86
C ALA A 65 5.55 28.53 -9.94
N GLN A 66 5.41 27.63 -10.92
CA GLN A 66 6.40 27.46 -11.99
C GLN A 66 6.43 28.64 -12.95
N SER A 67 5.27 29.21 -13.29
CA SER A 67 5.19 30.42 -14.12
C SER A 67 5.84 31.61 -13.41
N PHE A 68 5.54 31.80 -12.12
CA PHE A 68 6.14 32.85 -11.30
C PHE A 68 7.66 32.69 -11.19
N LEU A 69 8.16 31.49 -10.88
CA LEU A 69 9.60 31.23 -10.75
C LEU A 69 10.35 31.40 -12.08
N SER A 70 9.73 31.01 -13.19
CA SER A 70 10.31 31.19 -14.53
C SER A 70 10.41 32.68 -14.89
N TRP A 71 9.34 33.44 -14.65
CA TRP A 71 9.33 34.89 -14.78
C TRP A 71 10.42 35.53 -13.91
N LEU A 72 10.46 35.20 -12.62
CA LEU A 72 11.42 35.77 -11.67
C LEU A 72 12.86 35.49 -12.08
N GLN A 73 13.17 34.26 -12.51
CA GLN A 73 14.51 33.91 -12.98
C GLN A 73 14.91 34.74 -14.21
N ARG A 74 13.99 34.96 -15.16
CA ARG A 74 14.24 35.78 -16.35
C ARG A 74 14.52 37.23 -15.97
N GLU A 75 13.69 37.83 -15.13
CA GLU A 75 13.85 39.23 -14.73
C GLU A 75 15.17 39.45 -13.97
N ILE A 76 15.53 38.54 -13.06
CA ILE A 76 16.82 38.58 -12.36
C ILE A 76 17.97 38.47 -13.36
N TYR A 77 17.91 37.51 -14.30
CA TYR A 77 18.96 37.31 -15.30
C TYR A 77 19.15 38.54 -16.20
N GLN A 78 18.06 39.14 -16.67
CA GLN A 78 18.10 40.37 -17.47
C GLN A 78 18.71 41.53 -16.68
N THR A 79 18.30 41.68 -15.42
CA THR A 79 18.82 42.75 -14.56
C THR A 79 20.31 42.60 -14.27
N ILE A 80 20.81 41.37 -14.08
CA ILE A 80 22.25 41.10 -13.91
C ILE A 80 23.05 41.49 -15.16
N ARG A 81 22.49 41.28 -16.37
CA ARG A 81 23.15 41.66 -17.64
C ARG A 81 23.16 43.17 -17.89
N MET A 82 22.27 43.93 -17.26
CA MET A 82 22.26 45.39 -17.39
C MET A 82 23.38 45.99 -16.52
N SER A 83 24.34 46.67 -17.14
CA SER A 83 25.57 47.20 -16.49
C SER A 83 25.36 48.33 -15.48
N SER A 84 24.11 48.61 -15.07
CA SER A 84 23.73 49.74 -14.22
C SER A 84 23.58 49.39 -12.74
N VAL A 85 23.96 48.17 -12.32
CA VAL A 85 23.73 47.68 -10.96
C VAL A 85 25.04 47.71 -10.15
N PRO A 86 25.08 48.31 -8.94
CA PRO A 86 26.27 48.33 -8.09
C PRO A 86 26.79 46.91 -7.74
N ASP A 87 28.10 46.72 -7.60
CA ASP A 87 28.74 45.39 -7.51
C ASP A 87 28.24 44.48 -6.37
N PHE A 88 28.17 45.00 -5.14
CA PHE A 88 27.67 44.22 -3.98
C PHE A 88 26.25 43.70 -4.21
N LYS A 89 25.47 44.58 -4.80
CA LYS A 89 24.09 44.37 -5.17
C LYS A 89 24.05 43.27 -6.26
N ALA A 90 24.85 43.40 -7.32
CA ALA A 90 24.94 42.41 -8.40
C ALA A 90 25.35 41.02 -7.89
N GLN A 91 26.22 40.96 -6.87
CA GLN A 91 26.59 39.70 -6.21
C GLN A 91 25.39 39.02 -5.54
N LEU A 92 24.62 39.76 -4.73
CA LEU A 92 23.40 39.23 -4.11
C LEU A 92 22.40 38.70 -5.16
N MET A 93 22.25 39.38 -6.31
CA MET A 93 21.40 38.90 -7.39
C MET A 93 21.90 37.59 -8.01
N ARG A 94 23.23 37.45 -8.18
CA ARG A 94 23.83 36.20 -8.64
C ARG A 94 23.57 35.07 -7.65
N ASP A 95 23.72 35.32 -6.35
CA ASP A 95 23.46 34.32 -5.32
C ASP A 95 21.99 33.85 -5.33
N VAL A 96 21.04 34.79 -5.42
CA VAL A 96 19.61 34.47 -5.54
C VAL A 96 19.32 33.71 -6.84
N HIS A 97 19.93 34.09 -7.96
CA HIS A 97 19.78 33.37 -9.22
C HIS A 97 20.27 31.92 -9.10
N LEU A 98 21.43 31.69 -8.47
CA LEU A 98 21.97 30.35 -8.24
C LEU A 98 21.06 29.53 -7.33
N GLN A 99 20.54 30.11 -6.24
CA GLN A 99 19.58 29.44 -5.37
C GLN A 99 18.30 29.04 -6.12
N LEU A 100 17.77 29.93 -6.98
CA LEU A 100 16.59 29.62 -7.80
C LEU A 100 16.88 28.50 -8.81
N VAL A 101 18.05 28.52 -9.46
CA VAL A 101 18.46 27.45 -10.39
C VAL A 101 18.55 26.12 -9.65
N LEU A 102 19.18 26.12 -8.47
CA LEU A 102 19.34 24.93 -7.64
C LEU A 102 17.98 24.40 -7.18
N LEU A 103 17.09 25.25 -6.64
CA LEU A 103 15.73 24.90 -6.27
C LEU A 103 14.95 24.27 -7.44
N ARG A 104 15.01 24.90 -8.63
CA ARG A 104 14.35 24.40 -9.83
C ARG A 104 14.94 23.07 -10.32
N SER A 105 16.23 22.84 -10.11
CA SER A 105 16.89 21.57 -10.48
C SER A 105 16.55 20.44 -9.51
N THR A 106 16.51 20.71 -8.20
CA THR A 106 16.16 19.72 -7.17
C THR A 106 14.71 19.28 -7.28
N THR A 107 13.82 20.17 -7.71
CA THR A 107 12.40 19.91 -7.92
C THR A 107 12.06 19.44 -9.34
N ASP A 108 13.06 19.22 -10.20
CA ASP A 108 12.85 18.73 -11.56
C ASP A 108 12.66 17.21 -11.60
N LEU A 109 11.45 16.76 -11.89
CA LEU A 109 11.05 15.36 -11.99
C LEU A 109 10.56 15.00 -13.40
N ARG A 110 10.90 15.80 -14.42
CA ARG A 110 10.43 15.58 -15.80
C ARG A 110 11.05 14.37 -16.50
N ALA A 111 12.26 13.97 -16.11
CA ALA A 111 13.00 12.88 -16.72
C ALA A 111 13.42 11.82 -15.69
N PRO A 112 12.46 11.16 -15.01
CA PRO A 112 12.76 10.25 -13.90
C PRO A 112 13.59 9.03 -14.36
N ALA A 113 13.45 8.61 -15.62
CA ALA A 113 14.21 7.50 -16.19
C ALA A 113 15.74 7.71 -16.18
N LEU A 114 16.21 8.96 -16.17
CA LEU A 114 17.64 9.30 -16.16
C LEU A 114 18.29 9.09 -14.78
N GLN A 115 17.49 9.00 -13.72
CA GLN A 115 18.00 8.69 -12.38
C GLN A 115 18.55 7.25 -12.29
N TYR A 116 18.17 6.39 -13.23
CA TYR A 116 18.51 4.97 -13.24
C TYR A 116 19.52 4.63 -14.35
N SER A 117 20.74 5.16 -14.24
CA SER A 117 21.81 5.01 -15.24
C SER A 117 22.14 3.54 -15.56
N HIS A 118 22.15 2.66 -14.54
CA HIS A 118 22.39 1.22 -14.73
C HIS A 118 21.33 0.58 -15.64
N ALA A 119 20.05 0.88 -15.41
CA ALA A 119 18.97 0.37 -16.26
C ALA A 119 19.03 0.96 -17.68
N ARG A 120 19.39 2.25 -17.82
CA ARG A 120 19.54 2.93 -19.11
C ARG A 120 20.78 2.50 -19.90
N SER A 121 21.75 1.86 -19.26
CA SER A 121 22.92 1.28 -19.95
C SER A 121 22.60 -0.02 -20.70
N LEU A 122 21.41 -0.59 -20.49
CA LEU A 122 20.94 -1.82 -21.12
C LEU A 122 19.82 -1.50 -22.11
N THR A 123 19.78 -2.24 -23.22
CA THR A 123 18.55 -2.35 -24.04
C THR A 123 17.70 -3.46 -23.44
N ARG A 124 16.70 -3.09 -22.63
CA ARG A 124 15.85 -4.07 -21.93
C ARG A 124 14.72 -4.55 -22.82
N GLN A 125 14.36 -5.81 -22.65
CA GLN A 125 13.21 -6.46 -23.30
C GLN A 125 12.04 -6.47 -22.32
N LEU A 126 11.01 -5.68 -22.58
CA LEU A 126 9.81 -5.59 -21.76
C LEU A 126 8.76 -6.57 -22.28
N HIS A 127 8.37 -7.53 -21.45
CA HIS A 127 7.31 -8.50 -21.74
C HIS A 127 6.07 -8.14 -20.93
N LEU A 128 5.09 -7.51 -21.57
CA LEU A 128 3.84 -7.10 -20.93
C LEU A 128 2.78 -8.19 -21.08
N HIS A 129 2.54 -8.93 -19.99
CA HIS A 129 1.53 -9.98 -19.88
C HIS A 129 0.20 -9.38 -19.40
N VAL A 130 -0.74 -9.17 -20.33
CA VAL A 130 -2.02 -8.49 -20.07
C VAL A 130 -3.20 -9.44 -20.19
N GLY A 131 -4.03 -9.46 -19.16
CA GLY A 131 -5.25 -10.26 -19.16
C GLY A 131 -6.04 -10.13 -17.86
N PRO A 132 -7.31 -10.58 -17.84
CA PRO A 132 -8.13 -10.55 -16.63
C PRO A 132 -7.52 -11.41 -15.52
N THR A 133 -8.06 -11.33 -14.31
CA THR A 133 -7.72 -12.28 -13.24
C THR A 133 -8.10 -13.71 -13.69
N ASN A 134 -7.34 -14.71 -13.23
CA ASN A 134 -7.50 -16.12 -13.65
C ASN A 134 -7.27 -16.39 -15.16
N SER A 135 -6.30 -15.69 -15.78
CA SER A 135 -5.89 -15.89 -17.19
C SER A 135 -4.56 -16.64 -17.35
N GLY A 136 -3.88 -16.96 -16.25
CA GLY A 136 -2.55 -17.55 -16.30
C GLY A 136 -1.42 -16.59 -16.67
N LYS A 137 -1.68 -15.27 -16.79
CA LYS A 137 -0.69 -14.25 -17.20
C LYS A 137 0.63 -14.29 -16.43
N THR A 138 0.59 -14.55 -15.13
CA THR A 138 1.78 -14.60 -14.25
C THR A 138 2.57 -15.91 -14.41
N TYR A 139 1.96 -16.98 -14.93
CA TYR A 139 2.61 -18.29 -15.02
C TYR A 139 3.85 -18.26 -15.94
N GLY A 140 3.72 -17.68 -17.14
CA GLY A 140 4.83 -17.59 -18.09
C GLY A 140 6.02 -16.78 -17.52
N ALA A 141 5.74 -15.64 -16.87
CA ALA A 141 6.75 -14.81 -16.25
C ALA A 141 7.50 -15.53 -15.11
N LEU A 142 6.79 -16.30 -14.26
CA LEU A 142 7.43 -17.07 -13.19
C LEU A 142 8.25 -18.25 -13.72
N VAL A 143 7.85 -18.87 -14.83
CA VAL A 143 8.65 -19.90 -15.50
C VAL A 143 9.95 -19.29 -16.04
N ALA A 144 9.89 -18.12 -16.69
CA ALA A 144 11.08 -17.41 -17.15
C ALA A 144 12.03 -17.08 -15.97
N LEU A 145 11.49 -16.49 -14.89
CA LEU A 145 12.23 -16.20 -13.67
C LEU A 145 12.91 -17.44 -13.07
N SER A 146 12.18 -18.56 -13.00
CA SER A 146 12.72 -19.80 -12.44
C SER A 146 13.87 -20.39 -13.25
N ARG A 147 13.98 -20.08 -14.55
CA ARG A 147 15.06 -20.55 -15.44
C ARG A 147 16.26 -19.60 -15.49
N ALA A 148 16.09 -18.35 -15.08
CA ALA A 148 17.12 -17.31 -15.13
C ALA A 148 18.26 -17.54 -14.13
N LYS A 149 19.51 -17.20 -14.43
CA LYS A 149 20.59 -17.38 -13.44
C LYS A 149 20.39 -16.43 -12.26
N THR A 150 20.17 -15.15 -12.54
CA THR A 150 19.78 -14.15 -11.57
C THR A 150 18.40 -13.58 -11.87
N GLY A 151 17.60 -13.34 -10.83
CA GLY A 151 16.30 -12.73 -11.04
C GLY A 151 15.60 -12.23 -9.79
N ILE A 152 14.60 -11.38 -10.01
CA ILE A 152 13.82 -10.76 -8.95
C ILE A 152 12.33 -10.81 -9.26
N TYR A 153 11.53 -11.20 -8.28
CA TYR A 153 10.08 -11.04 -8.29
C TYR A 153 9.69 -9.89 -7.36
N ALA A 154 8.92 -8.93 -7.86
CA ALA A 154 8.41 -7.77 -7.16
C ALA A 154 6.88 -7.78 -7.14
N GLY A 155 6.29 -8.11 -5.98
CA GLY A 155 4.84 -8.21 -5.81
C GLY A 155 4.21 -7.02 -5.05
N PRO A 156 2.90 -6.77 -5.21
CA PRO A 156 2.17 -5.72 -4.49
C PRO A 156 1.99 -6.01 -2.99
N LEU A 157 2.11 -7.26 -2.58
CA LEU A 157 1.72 -7.75 -1.26
C LEU A 157 2.76 -8.72 -0.72
N ARG A 158 2.95 -8.67 0.59
CA ARG A 158 3.77 -9.65 1.34
C ARG A 158 3.33 -11.08 1.06
N LEU A 159 2.03 -11.33 1.06
CA LEU A 159 1.46 -12.66 0.77
C LEU A 159 1.92 -13.21 -0.58
N LEU A 160 1.98 -12.38 -1.62
CA LEU A 160 2.43 -12.83 -2.94
C LEU A 160 3.94 -13.02 -3.00
N ALA A 161 4.72 -12.16 -2.33
CA ALA A 161 6.16 -12.36 -2.21
C ALA A 161 6.47 -13.70 -1.52
N HIS A 162 5.77 -14.02 -0.43
CA HIS A 162 5.87 -15.33 0.23
C HIS A 162 5.39 -16.47 -0.67
N GLU A 163 4.27 -16.33 -1.38
CA GLU A 163 3.77 -17.39 -2.28
C GLU A 163 4.80 -17.72 -3.36
N VAL A 164 5.40 -16.71 -4.00
CA VAL A 164 6.41 -16.93 -5.05
C VAL A 164 7.70 -17.50 -4.46
N TRP A 165 8.15 -16.99 -3.30
CA TRP A 165 9.28 -17.53 -2.56
C TRP A 165 9.10 -19.02 -2.25
N ASP A 166 7.94 -19.38 -1.71
CA ASP A 166 7.58 -20.76 -1.34
C ASP A 166 7.54 -21.67 -2.59
N ARG A 167 6.93 -21.19 -3.68
CA ARG A 167 6.82 -21.95 -4.93
C ARG A 167 8.15 -22.18 -5.62
N LEU A 168 9.06 -21.20 -5.59
CA LEU A 168 10.40 -21.33 -6.18
C LEU A 168 11.26 -22.32 -5.38
N ASN A 169 11.28 -22.19 -4.05
CA ASN A 169 12.07 -23.08 -3.19
C ASN A 169 11.54 -24.52 -3.16
N HIS A 170 10.23 -24.74 -3.37
CA HIS A 170 9.65 -26.09 -3.45
C HIS A 170 9.47 -26.64 -4.87
N GLY A 171 9.81 -25.88 -5.91
CA GLY A 171 9.66 -26.33 -7.30
C GLY A 171 8.20 -26.51 -7.75
N THR A 172 7.27 -25.76 -7.16
CA THR A 172 5.82 -25.85 -7.48
C THR A 172 5.36 -24.74 -8.42
N VAL A 173 6.29 -24.05 -9.09
CA VAL A 173 5.98 -23.06 -10.14
C VAL A 173 5.33 -23.76 -11.34
N ALA A 174 5.95 -24.84 -11.84
CA ALA A 174 5.48 -25.64 -12.96
C ALA A 174 6.01 -27.08 -12.83
N PRO A 175 5.31 -28.10 -13.39
CA PRO A 175 5.72 -29.51 -13.26
C PRO A 175 7.13 -29.81 -13.76
N SER A 176 7.64 -29.03 -14.72
CA SER A 176 8.96 -29.21 -15.34
C SER A 176 10.06 -28.34 -14.71
N VAL A 177 9.77 -27.58 -13.64
CA VAL A 177 10.70 -26.62 -13.04
C VAL A 177 11.21 -27.18 -11.71
N PRO A 178 12.51 -27.44 -11.56
CA PRO A 178 13.05 -27.93 -10.30
C PRO A 178 13.03 -26.85 -9.20
N PRO A 179 13.06 -27.25 -7.92
CA PRO A 179 13.31 -26.36 -6.80
C PRO A 179 14.55 -25.48 -7.01
N ARG A 180 14.46 -24.20 -6.65
CA ARG A 180 15.60 -23.27 -6.69
C ARG A 180 15.62 -22.38 -5.46
N ALA A 181 16.83 -22.24 -4.91
CA ALA A 181 17.11 -21.32 -3.81
C ALA A 181 16.67 -19.90 -4.19
N CYS A 182 15.71 -19.38 -3.43
CA CYS A 182 15.20 -18.03 -3.56
C CYS A 182 15.16 -17.40 -2.17
N ASN A 183 15.75 -16.21 -2.02
CA ASN A 183 15.65 -15.42 -0.80
C ASN A 183 14.33 -14.62 -0.79
N LEU A 184 13.90 -14.18 0.39
CA LEU A 184 12.72 -13.34 0.58
C LEU A 184 13.14 -11.99 1.18
N ARG A 185 12.60 -10.89 0.66
CA ARG A 185 12.79 -9.55 1.21
C ARG A 185 11.49 -8.75 1.18
N THR A 186 10.86 -8.55 2.33
CA THR A 186 9.74 -7.61 2.49
C THR A 186 10.17 -6.42 3.35
N GLY A 187 9.24 -5.52 3.67
CA GLY A 187 9.54 -4.42 4.57
C GLY A 187 9.90 -4.91 5.98
N GLU A 188 9.30 -5.99 6.44
CA GLU A 188 9.31 -6.41 7.86
C GLU A 188 10.06 -7.72 8.07
N GLU A 189 10.54 -8.34 6.99
CA GLU A 189 11.14 -9.66 7.04
C GLU A 189 12.18 -9.85 5.94
N VAL A 190 13.28 -10.50 6.30
CA VAL A 190 14.33 -10.93 5.37
C VAL A 190 14.65 -12.39 5.68
N ARG A 191 14.44 -13.28 4.70
CA ARG A 191 14.83 -14.70 4.79
C ARG A 191 15.93 -15.00 3.80
N VAL A 192 17.07 -15.43 4.32
CA VAL A 192 18.21 -15.89 3.53
C VAL A 192 18.20 -17.41 3.55
N VAL A 193 17.81 -18.02 2.43
CA VAL A 193 17.87 -19.47 2.21
C VAL A 193 19.30 -19.87 1.83
N ASP A 194 19.93 -19.07 0.97
CA ASP A 194 21.32 -19.21 0.54
C ASP A 194 21.90 -17.81 0.26
N GLU A 195 23.10 -17.51 0.77
CA GLU A 195 23.79 -16.24 0.53
C GLU A 195 24.11 -16.02 -0.96
N HIS A 196 24.26 -17.12 -1.71
CA HIS A 196 24.55 -17.12 -3.15
C HIS A 196 23.29 -17.37 -4.00
N ALA A 197 22.09 -17.34 -3.41
CA ALA A 197 20.85 -17.48 -4.15
C ALA A 197 20.79 -16.46 -5.31
N GLY A 198 20.61 -16.97 -6.52
CA GLY A 198 20.43 -16.12 -7.71
C GLY A 198 19.07 -15.43 -7.76
N LEU A 199 18.08 -15.94 -7.01
CA LEU A 199 16.70 -15.46 -7.04
C LEU A 199 16.31 -14.75 -5.74
N VAL A 200 15.52 -13.69 -5.88
CA VAL A 200 14.92 -12.96 -4.75
C VAL A 200 13.44 -12.70 -5.02
N ALA A 201 12.57 -13.00 -4.06
CA ALA A 201 11.18 -12.56 -4.06
C ALA A 201 11.01 -11.41 -3.06
N CYS A 202 10.35 -10.33 -3.47
CA CYS A 202 10.17 -9.16 -2.64
C CYS A 202 8.82 -8.47 -2.84
N THR A 203 8.48 -7.58 -1.91
CA THR A 203 7.49 -6.53 -2.19
C THR A 203 8.13 -5.49 -3.11
N VAL A 204 7.34 -4.87 -3.99
CA VAL A 204 7.87 -3.95 -5.02
C VAL A 204 8.66 -2.78 -4.43
N GLU A 205 8.29 -2.28 -3.25
CA GLU A 205 9.01 -1.22 -2.52
C GLU A 205 10.44 -1.62 -2.11
N MET A 206 10.71 -2.93 -2.05
CA MET A 206 12.01 -3.49 -1.64
C MET A 206 12.83 -3.98 -2.83
N ALA A 207 12.38 -3.70 -4.06
CA ALA A 207 13.10 -4.05 -5.28
C ALA A 207 14.44 -3.31 -5.34
N ASP A 208 15.53 -4.05 -5.51
CA ASP A 208 16.87 -3.48 -5.60
C ASP A 208 17.17 -3.05 -7.04
N VAL A 209 17.13 -1.75 -7.29
CA VAL A 209 17.39 -1.15 -8.61
C VAL A 209 18.89 -0.95 -8.90
N THR A 210 19.77 -1.37 -8.00
CA THR A 210 21.23 -1.23 -8.16
C THR A 210 21.89 -2.52 -8.66
N ARG A 211 21.29 -3.67 -8.34
CA ARG A 211 21.78 -4.99 -8.75
C ARG A 211 21.24 -5.39 -10.12
N SER A 212 22.09 -5.96 -10.98
CA SER A 212 21.70 -6.47 -12.30
C SER A 212 21.06 -7.84 -12.26
N TYR A 213 20.03 -8.05 -13.10
CA TYR A 213 19.27 -9.29 -13.19
C TYR A 213 19.19 -9.80 -14.63
N ASP A 214 19.12 -11.12 -14.83
CA ASP A 214 18.75 -11.66 -16.13
C ASP A 214 17.24 -11.47 -16.37
N VAL A 215 16.41 -11.79 -15.36
CA VAL A 215 14.94 -11.69 -15.45
C VAL A 215 14.38 -10.97 -14.23
N ALA A 216 13.52 -9.99 -14.44
CA ALA A 216 12.72 -9.35 -13.40
C ALA A 216 11.23 -9.51 -13.70
N VAL A 217 10.42 -9.74 -12.67
CA VAL A 217 8.95 -9.86 -12.76
C VAL A 217 8.32 -8.82 -11.83
N ILE A 218 7.50 -7.93 -12.39
CA ILE A 218 6.67 -6.99 -11.62
C ILE A 218 5.21 -7.41 -11.78
N ASP A 219 4.55 -7.73 -10.66
CA ASP A 219 3.15 -8.14 -10.65
C ASP A 219 2.20 -6.97 -10.34
N GLU A 220 0.94 -7.12 -10.76
CA GLU A 220 -0.13 -6.12 -10.68
C GLU A 220 0.30 -4.72 -11.17
N ILE A 221 0.87 -4.63 -12.38
CA ILE A 221 1.49 -3.40 -12.93
C ILE A 221 0.54 -2.20 -12.99
N GLN A 222 -0.78 -2.40 -13.03
CA GLN A 222 -1.76 -1.32 -12.95
C GLN A 222 -1.66 -0.47 -11.67
N MET A 223 -1.04 -1.01 -10.61
CA MET A 223 -0.77 -0.28 -9.37
C MET A 223 0.22 0.88 -9.58
N ILE A 224 0.87 1.01 -10.73
CA ILE A 224 1.71 2.17 -11.09
C ILE A 224 0.98 3.50 -11.02
N ALA A 225 -0.34 3.49 -11.18
CA ALA A 225 -1.20 4.66 -11.07
C ALA A 225 -1.80 4.88 -9.67
N ASP A 226 -1.47 4.01 -8.71
CA ASP A 226 -1.95 4.18 -7.33
C ASP A 226 -1.39 5.48 -6.74
N PRO A 227 -2.24 6.35 -6.17
CA PRO A 227 -1.80 7.66 -5.71
C PRO A 227 -0.82 7.56 -4.53
N GLN A 228 -0.89 6.52 -3.70
CA GLN A 228 -0.05 6.44 -2.49
C GLN A 228 1.18 5.55 -2.69
N ARG A 229 1.04 4.43 -3.43
CA ARG A 229 2.09 3.42 -3.59
C ARG A 229 2.65 3.30 -5.01
N GLY A 230 2.02 3.93 -6.00
CA GLY A 230 2.40 3.75 -7.41
C GLY A 230 3.84 4.13 -7.73
N PHE A 231 4.44 5.02 -6.94
CA PHE A 231 5.85 5.40 -7.06
C PHE A 231 6.80 4.19 -7.03
N ALA A 232 6.48 3.14 -6.27
CA ALA A 232 7.31 1.95 -6.16
C ALA A 232 7.31 1.14 -7.46
N TRP A 233 6.16 1.03 -8.14
CA TRP A 233 6.07 0.43 -9.47
C TRP A 233 6.80 1.27 -10.50
N THR A 234 6.65 2.60 -10.44
CA THR A 234 7.37 3.50 -11.36
C THR A 234 8.88 3.34 -11.20
N GLN A 235 9.38 3.31 -9.97
CA GLN A 235 10.79 3.05 -9.68
C GLN A 235 11.22 1.67 -10.19
N ALA A 236 10.44 0.62 -9.98
CA ALA A 236 10.80 -0.72 -10.44
C ALA A 236 10.83 -0.81 -11.99
N VAL A 237 9.83 -0.25 -12.68
CA VAL A 237 9.75 -0.23 -14.14
C VAL A 237 10.89 0.57 -14.74
N LEU A 238 11.14 1.78 -14.24
CA LEU A 238 12.19 2.64 -14.77
C LEU A 238 13.58 2.17 -14.34
N GLY A 239 13.70 1.56 -13.16
CA GLY A 239 14.98 1.40 -12.46
C GLY A 239 15.58 0.01 -12.43
N LEU A 240 14.81 -1.08 -12.60
CA LEU A 240 15.39 -2.43 -12.55
C LEU A 240 16.31 -2.68 -13.76
N PRO A 241 17.62 -2.95 -13.55
CA PRO A 241 18.54 -3.27 -14.62
C PRO A 241 18.45 -4.78 -14.93
N ALA A 242 17.36 -5.15 -15.59
CA ALA A 242 17.08 -6.52 -16.03
C ALA A 242 17.13 -6.63 -17.56
N LYS A 243 17.68 -7.73 -18.08
CA LYS A 243 17.68 -7.99 -19.54
C LYS A 243 16.26 -8.22 -20.04
N GLU A 244 15.50 -9.05 -19.33
CA GLU A 244 14.07 -9.27 -19.55
C GLU A 244 13.27 -8.75 -18.34
N LEU A 245 12.32 -7.84 -18.59
CA LEU A 245 11.43 -7.28 -17.59
C LEU A 245 9.99 -7.69 -17.91
N HIS A 246 9.47 -8.66 -17.17
CA HIS A 246 8.11 -9.15 -17.30
C HIS A 246 7.17 -8.33 -16.41
N LEU A 247 6.14 -7.74 -17.02
CA LEU A 247 5.13 -6.94 -16.35
C LEU A 247 3.80 -7.69 -16.44
N CYS A 248 3.19 -8.04 -15.30
CA CYS A 248 1.91 -8.75 -15.26
C CYS A 248 0.80 -7.82 -14.77
N GLY A 249 -0.32 -7.71 -15.50
CA GLY A 249 -1.46 -6.91 -15.05
C GLY A 249 -2.62 -6.88 -16.03
N GLU A 250 -3.43 -5.83 -15.94
CA GLU A 250 -4.59 -5.60 -16.81
C GLU A 250 -4.24 -4.74 -18.05
N ALA A 251 -5.08 -4.84 -19.07
CA ALA A 251 -4.88 -4.16 -20.36
C ALA A 251 -4.93 -2.62 -20.26
N SER A 252 -5.49 -2.06 -19.18
CA SER A 252 -5.52 -0.60 -18.93
C SER A 252 -4.12 0.02 -18.90
N ALA A 253 -3.09 -0.73 -18.49
CA ALA A 253 -1.72 -0.24 -18.35
C ALA A 253 -0.96 -0.18 -19.69
N VAL A 254 -1.47 -0.80 -20.76
CA VAL A 254 -0.76 -0.90 -22.05
C VAL A 254 -0.37 0.46 -22.63
N PRO A 255 -1.27 1.48 -22.70
CA PRO A 255 -0.93 2.75 -23.33
C PRO A 255 0.20 3.49 -22.60
N LEU A 256 0.12 3.58 -21.26
CA LEU A 256 1.17 4.16 -20.43
C LEU A 256 2.50 3.40 -20.58
N LEU A 257 2.48 2.06 -20.55
CA LEU A 257 3.72 1.28 -20.65
C LEU A 257 4.38 1.39 -22.03
N ARG A 258 3.61 1.55 -23.11
CA ARG A 258 4.16 1.87 -24.44
C ARG A 258 4.90 3.22 -24.43
N GLN A 259 4.33 4.21 -23.77
CA GLN A 259 4.95 5.54 -23.62
C GLN A 259 6.22 5.48 -22.78
N LEU A 260 6.20 4.78 -21.65
CA LEU A 260 7.36 4.59 -20.77
C LEU A 260 8.48 3.79 -21.46
N ALA A 261 8.14 2.72 -22.19
CA ALA A 261 9.13 1.95 -22.96
C ALA A 261 9.83 2.83 -24.01
N LYS A 262 9.07 3.65 -24.74
CA LYS A 262 9.62 4.62 -25.70
C LYS A 262 10.53 5.65 -25.03
N LEU A 263 10.13 6.16 -23.86
CA LEU A 263 10.92 7.12 -23.09
C LEU A 263 12.26 6.52 -22.61
N CYS A 264 12.26 5.23 -22.28
CA CYS A 264 13.46 4.49 -21.84
C CYS A 264 14.32 3.96 -22.99
N GLY A 265 13.80 3.88 -24.22
CA GLY A 265 14.46 3.20 -25.33
C GLY A 265 14.42 1.68 -25.23
N ASP A 266 13.44 1.12 -24.51
CA ASP A 266 13.25 -0.31 -24.31
C ASP A 266 12.42 -0.93 -25.45
N ASP A 267 12.61 -2.23 -25.72
CA ASP A 267 11.81 -3.00 -26.68
C ASP A 267 10.62 -3.65 -25.96
N LEU A 268 9.39 -3.46 -26.47
CA LEU A 268 8.16 -3.85 -25.78
C LEU A 268 7.35 -4.90 -26.55
N HIS A 269 7.19 -6.06 -25.93
CA HIS A 269 6.41 -7.19 -26.41
C HIS A 269 5.14 -7.35 -25.58
N VAL A 270 3.96 -7.19 -26.20
CA VAL A 270 2.67 -7.33 -25.52
C VAL A 270 2.09 -8.73 -25.76
N HIS A 271 1.79 -9.44 -24.67
CA HIS A 271 1.23 -10.79 -24.66
C HIS A 271 -0.18 -10.72 -24.08
N GLU A 272 -1.19 -11.03 -24.89
CA GLU A 272 -2.60 -10.98 -24.47
C GLU A 272 -3.09 -12.35 -24.01
N TYR A 273 -3.75 -12.37 -22.84
CA TYR A 273 -4.29 -13.57 -22.22
C TYR A 273 -5.80 -13.45 -22.04
N GLN A 274 -6.51 -14.52 -22.39
CA GLN A 274 -7.93 -14.67 -22.09
C GLN A 274 -8.14 -15.43 -20.78
N ARG A 275 -9.32 -15.31 -20.22
CA ARG A 275 -9.68 -16.00 -18.97
C ARG A 275 -9.73 -17.51 -19.21
N LEU A 276 -9.17 -18.29 -18.28
CA LEU A 276 -9.14 -19.75 -18.39
C LEU A 276 -10.55 -20.38 -18.26
N THR A 277 -11.46 -19.67 -17.59
CA THR A 277 -12.85 -20.05 -17.38
C THR A 277 -13.75 -18.85 -17.62
N PRO A 278 -14.95 -18.99 -18.21
CA PRO A 278 -15.86 -17.88 -18.42
C PRO A 278 -16.40 -17.34 -17.08
N LEU A 279 -16.70 -16.04 -17.04
CA LEU A 279 -17.37 -15.37 -15.91
C LEU A 279 -18.78 -15.01 -16.35
N GLU A 280 -19.78 -15.49 -15.62
CA GLU A 280 -21.19 -15.21 -15.89
C GLU A 280 -21.79 -14.40 -14.73
N VAL A 281 -22.70 -13.49 -15.08
CA VAL A 281 -23.49 -12.75 -14.10
C VAL A 281 -24.83 -13.45 -13.94
N ALA A 282 -25.23 -13.74 -12.70
CA ALA A 282 -26.51 -14.42 -12.47
C ALA A 282 -27.71 -13.59 -12.95
N SER A 283 -28.79 -14.27 -13.31
CA SER A 283 -30.05 -13.61 -13.70
C SER A 283 -30.73 -12.89 -12.53
N HIS A 284 -30.57 -13.41 -11.32
CA HIS A 284 -31.14 -12.86 -10.09
C HIS A 284 -30.13 -12.83 -8.95
N SER A 285 -30.34 -11.93 -8.00
CA SER A 285 -29.64 -11.88 -6.72
C SER A 285 -30.07 -13.02 -5.80
N LEU A 286 -29.49 -13.08 -4.60
CA LEU A 286 -30.00 -13.94 -3.52
C LEU A 286 -31.39 -13.50 -3.01
N ARG A 287 -31.86 -12.30 -3.39
CA ARG A 287 -33.08 -11.65 -2.88
C ARG A 287 -33.06 -11.50 -1.35
N GLY A 288 -31.89 -11.19 -0.81
CA GLY A 288 -31.64 -11.07 0.63
C GLY A 288 -31.57 -12.40 1.39
N ASP A 289 -31.83 -13.52 0.75
CA ASP A 289 -31.95 -14.82 1.40
C ASP A 289 -30.61 -15.59 1.44
N LEU A 290 -29.94 -15.50 2.59
CA LEU A 290 -28.69 -16.19 2.87
C LEU A 290 -28.84 -17.72 3.00
N SER A 291 -30.06 -18.28 3.03
CA SER A 291 -30.25 -19.74 3.03
C SER A 291 -29.86 -20.40 1.71
N LYS A 292 -29.79 -19.60 0.63
CA LYS A 292 -29.38 -20.02 -0.73
C LYS A 292 -27.87 -20.06 -0.94
N ILE A 293 -27.09 -19.77 0.10
CA ILE A 293 -25.63 -19.88 0.05
C ILE A 293 -25.24 -21.35 -0.08
N GLU A 294 -24.31 -21.62 -0.99
CA GLU A 294 -23.82 -22.96 -1.33
C GLU A 294 -22.34 -23.12 -0.96
N ARG A 295 -21.87 -24.37 -0.96
CA ARG A 295 -20.44 -24.66 -0.82
C ARG A 295 -19.65 -24.05 -1.98
N GLY A 296 -18.51 -23.42 -1.66
CA GLY A 296 -17.67 -22.72 -2.62
C GLY A 296 -18.09 -21.27 -2.89
N ASP A 297 -19.14 -20.77 -2.23
CA ASP A 297 -19.50 -19.37 -2.28
C ASP A 297 -18.48 -18.50 -1.53
N CYS A 298 -18.24 -17.31 -2.06
CA CYS A 298 -17.53 -16.24 -1.38
C CYS A 298 -18.42 -15.00 -1.26
N VAL A 299 -18.80 -14.65 -0.04
CA VAL A 299 -19.59 -13.44 0.26
C VAL A 299 -18.65 -12.29 0.60
N VAL A 300 -18.74 -11.19 -0.16
CA VAL A 300 -17.84 -10.05 -0.06
C VAL A 300 -18.53 -8.89 0.63
N ALA A 301 -17.94 -8.42 1.74
CA ALA A 301 -18.42 -7.30 2.53
C ALA A 301 -17.28 -6.33 2.90
N PHE A 302 -17.59 -5.05 2.97
CA PHE A 302 -16.59 -3.98 3.10
C PHE A 302 -16.43 -3.43 4.53
N SER A 303 -16.97 -4.14 5.53
CA SER A 303 -16.73 -3.83 6.94
C SER A 303 -16.51 -5.10 7.75
N ARG A 304 -15.65 -5.01 8.78
CA ARG A 304 -15.38 -6.13 9.68
C ARG A 304 -16.63 -6.58 10.41
N SER A 305 -17.45 -5.66 10.90
CA SER A 305 -18.71 -5.96 11.58
C SER A 305 -19.65 -6.73 10.65
N ALA A 306 -19.79 -6.30 9.40
CA ALA A 306 -20.59 -7.04 8.41
C ALA A 306 -20.04 -8.44 8.15
N ILE A 307 -18.72 -8.63 8.07
CA ILE A 307 -18.11 -9.96 7.87
C ILE A 307 -18.49 -10.93 8.99
N PHE A 308 -18.38 -10.51 10.25
CA PHE A 308 -18.75 -11.36 11.39
C PHE A 308 -20.28 -11.58 11.49
N GLN A 309 -21.09 -10.56 11.19
CA GLN A 309 -22.55 -10.71 11.14
C GLN A 309 -23.00 -11.67 10.03
N LEU A 310 -22.43 -11.54 8.83
CA LEU A 310 -22.70 -12.42 7.70
C LEU A 310 -22.28 -13.86 8.01
N LYS A 311 -21.08 -14.03 8.59
CA LYS A 311 -20.63 -15.34 9.09
C LYS A 311 -21.69 -15.94 10.01
N GLU A 312 -22.09 -15.24 11.07
CA GLU A 312 -23.08 -15.75 12.02
C GLU A 312 -24.42 -16.08 11.35
N GLN A 313 -24.92 -15.22 10.46
CA GLN A 313 -26.19 -15.41 9.77
C GLN A 313 -26.17 -16.59 8.79
N ILE A 314 -25.12 -16.69 7.96
CA ILE A 314 -24.97 -17.78 6.98
C ILE A 314 -24.88 -19.09 7.71
N GLU A 315 -23.99 -19.19 8.69
CA GLU A 315 -23.82 -20.45 9.37
C GLU A 315 -25.09 -20.82 10.17
N ALA A 316 -25.84 -19.84 10.72
CA ALA A 316 -27.11 -20.08 11.43
C ALA A 316 -28.23 -20.61 10.52
N LYS A 317 -28.35 -20.09 9.30
CA LYS A 317 -29.40 -20.48 8.35
C LYS A 317 -29.09 -21.75 7.57
N THR A 318 -27.83 -21.94 7.18
CA THR A 318 -27.41 -23.04 6.28
C THR A 318 -26.75 -24.21 7.00
N GLY A 319 -26.19 -23.97 8.18
CA GLY A 319 -25.30 -24.94 8.85
C GLY A 319 -23.92 -25.09 8.19
N LEU A 320 -23.62 -24.35 7.11
CA LEU A 320 -22.31 -24.36 6.45
C LEU A 320 -21.27 -23.60 7.27
N GLN A 321 -20.00 -23.95 7.11
CA GLN A 321 -18.90 -23.30 7.83
C GLN A 321 -18.28 -22.17 7.02
N CYS A 322 -18.04 -21.03 7.68
CA CYS A 322 -17.50 -19.84 7.03
C CYS A 322 -16.03 -19.60 7.45
N ALA A 323 -15.13 -19.60 6.47
CA ALA A 323 -13.82 -18.97 6.57
C ALA A 323 -13.97 -17.45 6.56
N VAL A 324 -13.01 -16.73 7.17
CA VAL A 324 -12.99 -15.26 7.19
C VAL A 324 -11.67 -14.74 6.64
N ALA A 325 -11.73 -13.70 5.80
CA ALA A 325 -10.54 -13.01 5.31
C ALA A 325 -10.79 -11.51 5.18
N TYR A 326 -10.11 -10.70 5.99
CA TYR A 326 -10.22 -9.24 5.94
C TYR A 326 -8.85 -8.59 6.09
N GLY A 327 -8.69 -7.35 5.62
CA GLY A 327 -7.38 -6.69 5.51
C GLY A 327 -6.55 -6.70 6.80
N ALA A 328 -7.19 -6.40 7.94
CA ALA A 328 -6.57 -6.33 9.26
C ALA A 328 -6.04 -7.66 9.82
N LEU A 329 -6.50 -8.80 9.29
CA LEU A 329 -6.07 -10.11 9.75
C LEU A 329 -4.60 -10.36 9.34
N PRO A 330 -3.76 -10.97 10.19
CA PRO A 330 -2.37 -11.29 9.82
C PRO A 330 -2.29 -12.11 8.52
N PRO A 331 -1.26 -11.88 7.67
CA PRO A 331 -1.02 -12.66 6.45
C PRO A 331 -1.05 -14.18 6.67
N GLU A 332 -0.39 -14.64 7.73
CA GLU A 332 -0.23 -16.02 8.12
C GLU A 332 -1.62 -16.65 8.39
N THR A 333 -2.43 -15.98 9.21
CA THR A 333 -3.82 -16.40 9.48
C THR A 333 -4.69 -16.34 8.22
N LYS A 334 -4.56 -15.32 7.35
CA LYS A 334 -5.28 -15.26 6.07
C LYS A 334 -4.94 -16.46 5.17
N SER A 335 -3.66 -16.83 5.09
CA SER A 335 -3.18 -17.98 4.33
C SER A 335 -3.75 -19.29 4.89
N GLU A 336 -3.79 -19.44 6.22
CA GLU A 336 -4.40 -20.60 6.87
C GLU A 336 -5.90 -20.71 6.58
N GLN A 337 -6.66 -19.61 6.73
CA GLN A 337 -8.09 -19.57 6.40
C GLN A 337 -8.35 -19.93 4.93
N ALA A 338 -7.51 -19.44 4.02
CA ALA A 338 -7.56 -19.79 2.60
C ALA A 338 -7.26 -21.29 2.35
N LYS A 339 -6.25 -21.86 3.02
CA LYS A 339 -5.92 -23.29 2.94
C LYS A 339 -7.09 -24.15 3.42
N LEU A 340 -7.71 -23.82 4.55
CA LEU A 340 -8.85 -24.53 5.10
C LEU A 340 -10.07 -24.48 4.16
N PHE A 341 -10.35 -23.32 3.56
CA PHE A 341 -11.40 -23.16 2.54
C PHE A 341 -11.11 -23.99 1.29
N ASN A 342 -9.90 -23.91 0.73
CA ASN A 342 -9.52 -24.64 -0.48
C ASN A 342 -9.51 -26.18 -0.30
N ALA A 343 -9.24 -26.65 0.91
CA ALA A 343 -9.31 -28.07 1.26
C ALA A 343 -10.75 -28.59 1.37
N GLY A 344 -11.74 -27.69 1.49
CA GLY A 344 -13.13 -28.00 1.78
C GLY A 344 -13.38 -28.31 3.26
N LYS A 345 -12.45 -27.93 4.15
CA LYS A 345 -12.68 -27.98 5.61
C LYS A 345 -13.58 -26.81 6.06
N LEU A 346 -13.59 -25.72 5.31
CA LEU A 346 -14.54 -24.61 5.46
C LEU A 346 -15.32 -24.46 4.14
N ASP A 347 -16.65 -24.44 4.24
CA ASP A 347 -17.56 -24.53 3.08
C ASP A 347 -17.68 -23.22 2.29
N VAL A 348 -17.67 -22.07 2.99
CA VAL A 348 -17.99 -20.73 2.47
C VAL A 348 -16.88 -19.77 2.89
N MET A 349 -16.55 -18.78 2.07
CA MET A 349 -15.63 -17.69 2.43
C MET A 349 -16.41 -16.39 2.66
N VAL A 350 -16.24 -15.73 3.80
CA VAL A 350 -16.76 -14.37 4.03
C VAL A 350 -15.59 -13.41 4.12
N ALA A 351 -15.47 -12.49 3.18
CA ALA A 351 -14.24 -11.71 3.03
C ALA A 351 -14.45 -10.25 2.64
N SER A 352 -13.40 -9.44 2.80
CA SER A 352 -13.35 -8.08 2.25
C SER A 352 -12.75 -8.05 0.83
N ASP A 353 -12.64 -6.86 0.27
CA ASP A 353 -11.82 -6.56 -0.91
C ASP A 353 -10.38 -7.08 -0.87
N ALA A 354 -9.88 -7.49 0.30
CA ALA A 354 -8.59 -8.15 0.48
C ALA A 354 -8.43 -9.44 -0.36
N ILE A 355 -9.52 -10.06 -0.83
CA ILE A 355 -9.44 -11.21 -1.75
C ILE A 355 -9.17 -10.80 -3.20
N GLY A 356 -9.35 -9.52 -3.52
CA GLY A 356 -9.11 -8.97 -4.85
C GLY A 356 -7.67 -9.20 -5.31
N MET A 357 -6.72 -9.30 -4.37
CA MET A 357 -5.30 -9.53 -4.61
C MET A 357 -4.69 -10.43 -3.52
N GLY A 358 -3.74 -11.29 -3.90
CA GLY A 358 -2.84 -11.93 -2.93
C GLY A 358 -3.32 -13.14 -2.13
N LEU A 359 -4.48 -13.71 -2.42
CA LEU A 359 -4.85 -15.04 -1.91
C LEU A 359 -5.20 -16.00 -3.04
N ASN A 360 -4.64 -17.21 -2.97
CA ASN A 360 -5.05 -18.30 -3.84
C ASN A 360 -6.34 -18.94 -3.30
N LEU A 361 -7.50 -18.52 -3.80
CA LEU A 361 -8.81 -19.04 -3.40
C LEU A 361 -9.50 -19.80 -4.54
N ARG A 362 -10.09 -20.95 -4.22
CA ARG A 362 -10.91 -21.79 -5.09
C ARG A 362 -12.40 -21.42 -4.93
N ILE A 363 -12.79 -20.27 -5.49
CA ILE A 363 -14.16 -19.73 -5.35
C ILE A 363 -15.00 -20.21 -6.53
N LYS A 364 -16.18 -20.78 -6.29
CA LYS A 364 -17.17 -21.13 -7.32
C LYS A 364 -17.97 -19.89 -7.73
N ARG A 365 -18.54 -19.21 -6.74
CA ARG A 365 -19.48 -18.10 -6.93
C ARG A 365 -19.16 -16.95 -5.98
N VAL A 366 -19.10 -15.72 -6.51
CA VAL A 366 -18.85 -14.49 -5.73
C VAL A 366 -20.17 -13.77 -5.52
N VAL A 367 -20.49 -13.48 -4.26
CA VAL A 367 -21.70 -12.75 -3.85
C VAL A 367 -21.28 -11.42 -3.23
N PHE A 368 -21.61 -10.30 -3.86
CA PHE A 368 -21.45 -8.98 -3.24
C PHE A 368 -22.56 -8.74 -2.22
N ASP A 369 -22.22 -8.50 -0.95
CA ASP A 369 -23.20 -8.09 0.07
C ASP A 369 -23.76 -6.70 -0.22
N THR A 370 -22.88 -5.79 -0.68
CA THR A 370 -23.22 -4.46 -1.20
C THR A 370 -22.21 -4.04 -2.27
N LEU A 371 -22.54 -3.07 -3.13
CA LEU A 371 -21.61 -2.42 -4.07
C LEU A 371 -21.11 -1.05 -3.58
N SER A 372 -21.18 -0.80 -2.27
CA SER A 372 -20.70 0.43 -1.62
C SER A 372 -19.72 0.13 -0.49
N LYS A 373 -18.78 1.06 -0.24
CA LYS A 373 -17.83 0.97 0.88
C LYS A 373 -17.68 2.31 1.60
N TRP A 374 -17.27 2.24 2.87
CA TRP A 374 -16.90 3.42 3.64
C TRP A 374 -15.46 3.83 3.32
N ASN A 375 -15.24 5.03 2.79
CA ASN A 375 -13.90 5.55 2.53
C ASN A 375 -13.24 6.16 3.79
N GLY A 376 -14.00 6.40 4.86
CA GLY A 376 -13.53 7.11 6.05
C GLY A 376 -14.46 8.27 6.43
N THR A 377 -15.07 8.89 5.44
CA THR A 377 -15.95 10.06 5.59
C THR A 377 -17.38 9.77 5.15
N GLU A 378 -17.57 9.01 4.08
CA GLU A 378 -18.89 8.69 3.52
C GLU A 378 -18.93 7.29 2.87
N ARG A 379 -20.15 6.85 2.51
CA ARG A 379 -20.33 5.64 1.70
C ARG A 379 -20.21 5.99 0.22
N VAL A 380 -19.20 5.44 -0.42
CA VAL A 380 -18.94 5.61 -1.86
C VAL A 380 -19.19 4.30 -2.61
N PRO A 381 -19.67 4.35 -3.88
CA PRO A 381 -19.76 3.18 -4.72
C PRO A 381 -18.35 2.60 -4.99
N LEU A 382 -18.27 1.29 -5.20
CA LEU A 382 -17.02 0.64 -5.60
C LEU A 382 -16.61 1.08 -7.01
N SER A 383 -15.31 1.19 -7.24
CA SER A 383 -14.79 1.44 -8.59
C SER A 383 -15.00 0.23 -9.50
N LEU A 384 -15.09 0.48 -10.81
CA LEU A 384 -15.22 -0.57 -11.83
C LEU A 384 -14.10 -1.60 -11.75
N SER A 385 -12.87 -1.15 -11.52
CA SER A 385 -11.70 -2.04 -11.38
C SER A 385 -11.80 -2.92 -10.14
N GLN A 386 -12.24 -2.38 -8.99
CA GLN A 386 -12.47 -3.18 -7.78
C GLN A 386 -13.53 -4.26 -7.99
N ILE A 387 -14.66 -3.92 -8.61
CA ILE A 387 -15.73 -4.88 -8.92
C ILE A 387 -15.19 -5.99 -9.82
N LYS A 388 -14.50 -5.64 -10.92
CA LYS A 388 -13.92 -6.62 -11.85
C LYS A 388 -12.85 -7.50 -11.20
N GLN A 389 -12.00 -6.92 -10.34
CA GLN A 389 -10.94 -7.65 -9.65
C GLN A 389 -11.51 -8.68 -8.68
N ILE A 390 -12.53 -8.30 -7.90
CA ILE A 390 -13.22 -9.18 -6.95
C ILE A 390 -14.03 -10.24 -7.69
N ALA A 391 -14.89 -9.84 -8.63
CA ALA A 391 -15.73 -10.74 -9.43
C ALA A 391 -14.90 -11.77 -10.20
N GLY A 392 -13.77 -11.34 -10.76
CA GLY A 392 -12.87 -12.20 -11.52
C GLY A 392 -12.20 -13.31 -10.70
N ARG A 393 -12.32 -13.32 -9.36
CA ARG A 393 -11.89 -14.42 -8.50
C ARG A 393 -12.81 -15.66 -8.58
N ALA A 394 -14.04 -15.54 -9.08
CA ALA A 394 -14.97 -16.67 -9.25
C ALA A 394 -14.47 -17.67 -10.32
N GLY A 395 -14.77 -18.96 -10.18
CA GLY A 395 -14.47 -19.98 -11.19
C GLY A 395 -12.99 -20.20 -11.49
N ARG A 396 -12.10 -20.10 -10.48
CA ARG A 396 -10.65 -20.29 -10.72
C ARG A 396 -10.34 -21.66 -11.35
N TYR A 397 -9.36 -21.75 -12.24
CA TYR A 397 -9.00 -23.03 -12.90
C TYR A 397 -8.62 -24.10 -11.85
N GLY A 398 -9.19 -25.31 -11.96
CA GLY A 398 -9.02 -26.41 -10.99
C GLY A 398 -9.97 -26.38 -9.77
N THR A 399 -11.03 -25.58 -9.81
CA THR A 399 -12.03 -25.44 -8.70
C THR A 399 -13.19 -26.43 -8.79
N SER A 400 -13.50 -26.98 -9.98
CA SER A 400 -14.54 -28.00 -10.08
C SER A 400 -14.00 -29.35 -9.62
N ARG A 401 -14.57 -29.90 -8.52
CA ARG A 401 -14.43 -31.33 -8.18
C ARG A 401 -15.38 -32.20 -9.00
N ASP A 402 -16.38 -31.59 -9.63
CA ASP A 402 -17.43 -32.29 -10.38
C ASP A 402 -17.23 -32.04 -11.88
N GLU A 403 -16.87 -33.08 -12.63
CA GLU A 403 -16.73 -33.03 -14.10
C GLU A 403 -18.09 -32.78 -14.83
N ALA A 404 -19.21 -32.72 -14.09
CA ALA A 404 -20.57 -32.70 -14.63
C ALA A 404 -21.20 -31.30 -14.81
N THR A 405 -20.67 -30.24 -14.18
CA THR A 405 -21.17 -28.86 -14.36
C THR A 405 -20.09 -27.99 -14.98
N SER A 406 -20.42 -27.32 -16.08
CA SER A 406 -19.53 -26.41 -16.81
C SER A 406 -18.74 -25.51 -15.85
N PRO A 407 -17.42 -25.34 -16.02
CA PRO A 407 -16.56 -24.66 -15.06
C PRO A 407 -16.66 -23.12 -15.18
N SER A 408 -17.88 -22.57 -15.26
CA SER A 408 -18.10 -21.11 -15.27
C SER A 408 -18.06 -20.55 -13.84
N GLY A 409 -17.40 -19.41 -13.68
CA GLY A 409 -17.48 -18.64 -12.44
C GLY A 409 -18.76 -17.81 -12.45
N LEU A 410 -19.51 -17.82 -11.35
CA LEU A 410 -20.75 -17.05 -11.24
C LEU A 410 -20.55 -15.84 -10.32
N VAL A 411 -21.14 -14.69 -10.67
CA VAL A 411 -21.17 -13.51 -9.80
C VAL A 411 -22.57 -12.94 -9.65
N LEU A 412 -22.91 -12.50 -8.45
CA LEU A 412 -24.21 -11.92 -8.11
C LEU A 412 -24.10 -10.98 -6.91
N THR A 413 -25.19 -10.27 -6.62
CA THR A 413 -25.36 -9.47 -5.41
C THR A 413 -26.28 -10.20 -4.42
N ARG A 414 -26.28 -9.73 -3.17
CA ARG A 414 -27.25 -10.15 -2.15
C ARG A 414 -28.64 -9.59 -2.44
N HIS A 415 -28.71 -8.32 -2.85
CA HIS A 415 -29.94 -7.57 -3.05
C HIS A 415 -30.20 -7.30 -4.55
N GLU A 416 -31.45 -7.40 -4.99
CA GLU A 416 -31.81 -7.38 -6.43
C GLU A 416 -31.59 -6.00 -7.07
N ASP A 417 -31.78 -4.94 -6.30
CA ASP A 417 -31.60 -3.53 -6.70
C ASP A 417 -30.16 -3.20 -7.13
N GLU A 418 -29.17 -3.96 -6.67
CA GLU A 418 -27.76 -3.79 -7.06
C GLU A 418 -27.33 -4.63 -8.28
N MET A 419 -28.18 -5.54 -8.79
CA MET A 419 -27.81 -6.44 -9.89
C MET A 419 -27.54 -5.69 -11.21
N ASP A 420 -28.34 -4.67 -11.51
CA ASP A 420 -28.16 -3.89 -12.74
C ASP A 420 -26.89 -3.05 -12.69
N ASN A 421 -26.54 -2.53 -11.50
CA ASN A 421 -25.27 -1.86 -11.26
C ASN A 421 -24.08 -2.82 -11.44
N LEU A 422 -24.19 -4.07 -10.96
CA LEU A 422 -23.17 -5.10 -11.15
C LEU A 422 -22.98 -5.44 -12.65
N ARG A 423 -24.08 -5.63 -13.39
CA ARG A 423 -24.04 -5.91 -14.84
C ARG A 423 -23.40 -4.76 -15.61
N ALA A 424 -23.83 -3.53 -15.34
CA ALA A 424 -23.26 -2.33 -15.95
C ALA A 424 -21.76 -2.21 -15.63
N ALA A 425 -21.35 -2.47 -14.38
CA ALA A 425 -19.96 -2.37 -13.97
C ALA A 425 -19.04 -3.39 -14.66
N LEU A 426 -19.52 -4.63 -14.84
CA LEU A 426 -18.76 -5.68 -15.51
C LEU A 426 -18.73 -5.49 -17.03
N ALA A 427 -19.80 -4.96 -17.63
CA ALA A 427 -19.88 -4.65 -19.06
C ALA A 427 -19.11 -3.37 -19.45
N ALA A 428 -18.85 -2.46 -18.50
CA ALA A 428 -18.17 -1.21 -18.77
C ALA A 428 -16.78 -1.45 -19.40
N PRO A 429 -16.34 -0.62 -20.37
CA PRO A 429 -15.02 -0.76 -20.97
C PRO A 429 -13.91 -0.51 -19.94
N VAL A 430 -12.75 -1.10 -20.18
CA VAL A 430 -11.55 -0.84 -19.37
C VAL A 430 -11.06 0.58 -19.68
N ARG A 431 -10.97 1.43 -18.66
CA ARG A 431 -10.41 2.77 -18.81
C ARG A 431 -8.88 2.67 -18.83
N PRO A 432 -8.20 3.23 -19.83
CA PRO A 432 -6.75 3.29 -19.84
C PRO A 432 -6.19 4.04 -18.64
N ILE A 433 -5.07 3.54 -18.13
CA ILE A 433 -4.23 4.27 -17.20
C ILE A 433 -3.38 5.25 -18.03
N THR A 434 -3.37 6.50 -17.59
CA THR A 434 -2.70 7.59 -18.33
C THR A 434 -1.42 8.06 -17.66
N HIS A 435 -1.24 7.85 -16.34
CA HIS A 435 -0.11 8.39 -15.59
C HIS A 435 0.50 7.38 -14.61
N ALA A 436 1.80 7.50 -14.40
CA ALA A 436 2.57 6.81 -13.37
C ALA A 436 2.83 7.75 -12.17
N SER A 437 2.73 7.24 -10.95
CA SER A 437 2.98 8.04 -9.74
C SER A 437 4.48 8.19 -9.46
N LEU A 438 4.91 9.35 -8.95
CA LEU A 438 6.30 9.68 -8.62
C LEU A 438 6.42 10.19 -7.18
N GLN A 439 7.58 9.91 -6.58
CA GLN A 439 7.98 10.47 -5.29
C GLN A 439 9.39 11.07 -5.42
N PRO A 440 9.69 12.23 -4.78
CA PRO A 440 11.06 12.72 -4.70
C PRO A 440 11.97 11.73 -3.99
N THR A 441 13.24 11.73 -4.36
CA THR A 441 14.27 10.95 -3.66
C THR A 441 14.61 11.57 -2.30
N THR A 442 15.11 10.76 -1.37
CA THR A 442 15.58 11.22 -0.06
C THR A 442 16.62 12.34 -0.19
N GLN A 443 17.55 12.23 -1.15
CA GLN A 443 18.54 13.27 -1.41
C GLN A 443 17.88 14.60 -1.84
N GLN A 444 16.84 14.55 -2.68
CA GLN A 444 16.09 15.75 -3.06
C GLN A 444 15.39 16.37 -1.84
N MET A 445 14.78 15.55 -0.98
CA MET A 445 14.12 16.01 0.24
C MET A 445 15.10 16.69 1.21
N GLU A 446 16.25 16.08 1.47
CA GLU A 446 17.31 16.67 2.31
C GLU A 446 17.81 18.00 1.73
N THR A 447 18.09 18.01 0.43
CA THR A 447 18.56 19.19 -0.30
C THR A 447 17.54 20.33 -0.21
N LEU A 448 16.24 20.04 -0.34
CA LEU A 448 15.18 21.03 -0.21
C LEU A 448 15.03 21.54 1.23
N SER A 449 15.14 20.66 2.22
CA SER A 449 15.07 21.04 3.64
C SER A 449 16.16 22.05 4.02
N LEU A 450 17.35 21.94 3.42
CA LEU A 450 18.46 22.88 3.60
C LEU A 450 18.27 24.22 2.86
N MET A 451 17.46 24.26 1.79
CA MET A 451 17.27 25.45 0.95
C MET A 451 16.08 26.30 1.36
N LEU A 452 15.01 25.66 1.81
CA LEU A 452 13.74 26.34 2.08
C LEU A 452 13.77 26.98 3.48
N PRO A 453 13.45 28.27 3.59
CA PRO A 453 13.51 28.97 4.86
C PRO A 453 12.47 28.41 5.84
N HIS A 454 12.87 28.27 7.10
CA HIS A 454 11.99 27.82 8.18
C HIS A 454 10.83 28.82 8.36
N THR A 455 9.60 28.36 8.21
CA THR A 455 8.43 29.20 8.43
C THR A 455 8.35 29.59 9.90
N THR A 456 8.65 30.85 10.22
CA THR A 456 8.30 31.41 11.53
C THR A 456 6.79 31.63 11.52
N SER A 457 6.04 30.81 12.28
CA SER A 457 4.65 31.14 12.61
C SER A 457 4.65 32.39 13.50
N SER A 458 4.72 33.54 12.86
CA SER A 458 4.51 34.85 13.48
C SER A 458 3.01 35.08 13.55
N ARG A 459 2.38 34.70 14.68
CA ARG A 459 1.23 35.41 15.23
C ARG A 459 0.97 34.96 16.67
N SER A 460 1.29 35.86 17.61
CA SER A 460 0.81 35.87 19.00
C SER A 460 1.28 34.73 19.93
N SER A 461 2.51 34.83 20.46
CA SER A 461 2.72 34.72 21.91
C SER A 461 4.12 35.22 22.30
N ARG A 462 4.22 35.93 23.44
CA ARG A 462 5.48 36.32 24.11
C ARG A 462 6.19 35.12 24.77
N ARG A 463 6.20 33.95 24.12
CA ARG A 463 7.03 32.81 24.53
C ARG A 463 8.19 32.69 23.56
N ARG A 464 9.39 32.42 24.09
CA ARG A 464 10.61 32.18 23.31
C ARG A 464 10.29 31.28 22.10
N PRO A 465 10.75 31.60 20.88
CA PRO A 465 10.54 30.73 19.73
C PRO A 465 11.32 29.44 19.96
N SER A 466 10.64 28.38 20.40
CA SER A 466 11.20 27.03 20.43
C SER A 466 11.13 26.45 19.01
N SER A 467 12.30 26.10 18.48
CA SER A 467 12.60 25.41 17.21
C SER A 467 12.06 26.03 15.92
N THR A 468 12.98 26.59 15.14
CA THR A 468 12.86 27.10 13.77
C THR A 468 13.12 25.96 12.78
N GLU A 469 12.21 24.99 12.68
CA GLU A 469 12.39 23.86 11.74
C GLU A 469 11.24 23.74 10.75
N THR A 470 11.59 23.40 9.51
CA THR A 470 10.64 23.04 8.46
C THR A 470 10.07 21.67 8.80
N THR A 471 8.77 21.62 9.06
CA THR A 471 8.10 20.34 9.35
C THR A 471 8.13 19.43 8.12
N VAL A 472 8.07 18.11 8.33
CA VAL A 472 7.93 17.17 7.20
C VAL A 472 6.70 17.50 6.34
N SER A 473 5.58 17.89 6.96
CA SER A 473 4.36 18.27 6.22
C SER A 473 4.60 19.47 5.31
N THR A 474 5.20 20.56 5.82
CA THR A 474 5.48 21.76 5.02
C THR A 474 6.45 21.47 3.88
N LEU A 475 7.47 20.65 4.12
CA LEU A 475 8.42 20.27 3.07
C LEU A 475 7.73 19.48 1.95
N LEU A 476 6.80 18.59 2.29
CA LEU A 476 6.00 17.83 1.31
C LEU A 476 5.04 18.73 0.54
N ASP A 477 4.47 19.77 1.18
CA ASP A 477 3.68 20.81 0.52
C ASP A 477 4.52 21.62 -0.47
N ASP A 478 5.73 22.01 -0.06
CA ASP A 478 6.66 22.74 -0.91
C ASP A 478 7.05 21.90 -2.13
N VAL A 479 7.33 20.60 -1.95
CA VAL A 479 7.55 19.68 -3.08
C VAL A 479 6.33 19.63 -4.00
N LYS A 480 5.12 19.46 -3.45
CA LYS A 480 3.90 19.41 -4.26
C LYS A 480 3.72 20.69 -5.08
N ALA A 481 4.04 21.86 -4.53
CA ALA A 481 3.92 23.15 -5.20
C ALA A 481 5.06 23.41 -6.22
N LEU A 482 6.28 22.94 -5.93
CA LEU A 482 7.48 23.27 -6.70
C LEU A 482 7.89 22.17 -7.69
N ALA A 483 7.30 20.98 -7.66
CA ALA A 483 7.67 19.90 -8.57
C ALA A 483 7.38 20.23 -10.04
N ARG A 484 8.32 19.86 -10.91
CA ARG A 484 8.19 19.92 -12.37
C ARG A 484 8.02 18.51 -12.91
N LEU A 485 6.90 18.23 -13.57
CA LEU A 485 6.56 16.88 -14.04
C LEU A 485 6.36 16.90 -15.56
N ASP A 486 6.62 15.77 -16.21
CA ASP A 486 6.01 15.50 -17.51
C ASP A 486 4.57 15.02 -17.26
N VAL A 487 3.65 15.97 -17.35
CA VAL A 487 2.23 15.82 -17.03
C VAL A 487 1.50 14.86 -17.95
N GLN A 488 2.10 14.46 -19.08
CA GLN A 488 1.51 13.46 -19.98
C GLN A 488 1.72 12.03 -19.47
N SER A 489 2.79 11.79 -18.72
CA SER A 489 3.19 10.45 -18.29
C SER A 489 3.16 10.27 -16.77
N PHE A 490 3.28 11.35 -16.00
CA PHE A 490 3.55 11.28 -14.57
C PHE A 490 2.66 12.19 -13.72
N THR A 491 2.36 11.70 -12.52
CA THR A 491 1.72 12.44 -11.42
C THR A 491 2.60 12.34 -10.16
N LEU A 492 2.50 13.29 -9.24
CA LEU A 492 3.05 13.09 -7.90
C LEU A 492 2.17 12.13 -7.09
N ALA A 493 2.82 11.37 -6.21
CA ALA A 493 2.16 10.61 -5.18
C ALA A 493 1.46 11.53 -4.18
N ASP A 494 0.42 11.00 -3.54
CA ASP A 494 -0.20 11.64 -2.41
C ASP A 494 0.59 11.36 -1.13
N PHE A 495 0.81 12.42 -0.36
CA PHE A 495 1.60 12.41 0.87
C PHE A 495 0.75 12.45 2.13
N GLU A 496 -0.56 12.19 2.05
CA GLU A 496 -1.49 12.30 3.17
C GLU A 496 -1.04 11.48 4.38
N THR A 497 -0.55 10.26 4.16
CA THR A 497 -0.03 9.38 5.23
C THR A 497 1.20 9.98 5.91
N GLN A 498 2.17 10.47 5.15
CA GLN A 498 3.38 11.11 5.66
C GLN A 498 3.04 12.41 6.41
N LYS A 499 2.09 13.20 5.90
CA LYS A 499 1.60 14.42 6.54
C LYS A 499 0.90 14.14 7.86
N ARG A 500 0.13 13.05 7.97
CA ARG A 500 -0.47 12.62 9.24
C ARG A 500 0.55 12.17 10.28
N MET A 501 1.69 11.65 9.84
CA MET A 501 2.80 11.28 10.73
C MET A 501 3.60 12.51 11.20
N SER A 502 3.69 13.56 10.40
CA SER A 502 4.50 14.76 10.69
C SER A 502 4.25 15.35 12.08
N PRO A 503 3.00 15.63 12.54
CA PRO A 503 2.77 16.15 13.90
C PRO A 503 3.32 15.26 15.01
N ILE A 504 3.30 13.93 14.84
CA ILE A 504 3.81 12.97 15.83
C ILE A 504 5.34 13.07 15.88
N ILE A 505 5.99 13.09 14.71
CA ILE A 505 7.44 13.24 14.58
C ILE A 505 7.89 14.56 15.23
N GLU A 506 7.24 15.69 14.94
CA GLU A 506 7.68 16.98 15.49
C GLU A 506 7.41 17.08 17.00
N ALA A 507 6.32 16.49 17.49
CA ALA A 507 5.99 16.51 18.92
C ALA A 507 6.95 15.65 19.77
N ARG A 508 7.29 14.45 19.30
CA ARG A 508 8.06 13.43 20.04
C ARG A 508 9.55 13.44 19.69
N GLY A 509 9.89 13.70 18.43
CA GLY A 509 11.27 13.73 17.93
C GLY A 509 11.97 15.08 18.07
N ARG A 510 11.21 16.19 18.08
CA ARG A 510 11.70 17.57 18.18
C ARG A 510 12.91 17.83 17.25
N ASP A 511 13.90 18.58 17.75
CA ASP A 511 15.15 18.99 17.11
C ASP A 511 16.25 17.89 17.14
N ARG A 512 15.90 16.67 17.54
CA ARG A 512 16.86 15.58 17.74
C ARG A 512 16.95 14.62 16.56
N LEU A 513 16.07 14.76 15.57
CA LEU A 513 16.03 13.92 14.38
C LEU A 513 16.55 14.69 13.17
N THR A 514 17.45 14.06 12.43
CA THR A 514 17.87 14.54 11.11
C THR A 514 16.72 14.45 10.11
N GLN A 515 16.78 15.23 9.02
CA GLN A 515 15.74 15.18 7.97
C GLN A 515 15.56 13.78 7.38
N ALA A 516 16.67 13.04 7.19
CA ALA A 516 16.66 11.67 6.70
C ALA A 516 15.88 10.73 7.63
N GLU A 517 16.07 10.89 8.95
CA GLU A 517 15.35 10.11 9.96
C GLU A 517 13.87 10.49 9.98
N LYS A 518 13.55 11.79 9.93
CA LYS A 518 12.16 12.28 9.85
C LYS A 518 11.45 11.68 8.64
N GLU A 519 12.10 11.59 7.48
CA GLU A 519 11.54 10.96 6.27
C GLU A 519 11.33 9.45 6.45
N LYS A 520 12.29 8.73 7.04
CA LYS A 520 12.14 7.29 7.36
C LYS A 520 10.95 7.05 8.28
N TRP A 521 10.80 7.86 9.33
CA TRP A 521 9.67 7.81 10.25
C TRP A 521 8.35 8.16 9.55
N ALA A 522 8.33 9.16 8.68
CA ALA A 522 7.15 9.55 7.92
C ALA A 522 6.63 8.44 6.99
N ASN A 523 7.53 7.60 6.49
CA ASN A 523 7.21 6.44 5.65
C ASN A 523 6.83 5.18 6.44
N THR A 524 6.72 5.26 7.78
CA THR A 524 6.28 4.14 8.62
C THR A 524 4.83 3.75 8.27
N PRO A 525 4.54 2.49 7.91
CA PRO A 525 3.22 2.06 7.43
C PRO A 525 2.22 1.84 8.59
N VAL A 526 1.96 2.89 9.38
CA VAL A 526 1.02 2.83 10.52
C VAL A 526 -0.43 2.93 10.04
N ASN A 527 -1.31 2.16 10.67
CA ASN A 527 -2.74 2.38 10.52
C ASN A 527 -3.21 3.46 11.52
N PHE A 528 -3.43 4.68 11.04
CA PHE A 528 -3.87 5.79 11.91
C PHE A 528 -5.27 5.63 12.52
N ARG A 529 -6.05 4.61 12.14
CA ARG A 529 -7.31 4.27 12.84
C ARG A 529 -7.07 3.47 14.12
N ASP A 530 -5.84 3.00 14.33
CA ASP A 530 -5.43 2.22 15.49
C ASP A 530 -4.64 3.14 16.44
N GLU A 531 -5.36 3.78 17.37
CA GLU A 531 -4.79 4.77 18.31
C GLU A 531 -3.62 4.20 19.10
N ARG A 532 -3.68 2.91 19.47
CA ARG A 532 -2.60 2.22 20.20
C ARG A 532 -1.35 2.07 19.35
N ALA A 533 -1.50 1.74 18.07
CA ALA A 533 -0.36 1.65 17.16
C ALA A 533 0.27 3.03 16.92
N VAL A 534 -0.55 4.08 16.84
CA VAL A 534 -0.08 5.47 16.71
C VAL A 534 0.68 5.91 17.96
N GLU A 535 0.15 5.65 19.15
CA GLU A 535 0.81 5.97 20.42
C GLU A 535 2.11 5.19 20.59
N TRP A 536 2.11 3.89 20.24
CA TRP A 536 3.31 3.06 20.25
C TRP A 536 4.42 3.63 19.35
N VAL A 537 4.08 4.08 18.13
CA VAL A 537 5.05 4.74 17.24
C VAL A 537 5.54 6.06 17.85
N GLY A 538 4.67 6.84 18.48
CA GLY A 538 5.04 8.06 19.19
C GLY A 538 6.05 7.81 20.30
N ASN A 539 5.83 6.78 21.13
CA ASN A 539 6.74 6.35 22.18
C ASN A 539 8.08 5.87 21.62
N ALA A 540 8.05 5.11 20.51
CA ALA A 540 9.26 4.64 19.84
C ALA A 540 10.10 5.79 19.26
N ILE A 541 9.46 6.82 18.67
CA ILE A 541 10.13 8.03 18.20
C ILE A 541 10.79 8.76 19.38
N GLU A 542 10.09 8.88 20.50
CA GLU A 542 10.61 9.57 21.69
C GLU A 542 11.84 8.87 22.28
N LEU A 543 11.80 7.54 22.43
CA LEU A 543 12.95 6.76 22.90
C LEU A 543 14.14 6.85 21.92
N TYR A 544 13.88 6.72 20.62
CA TYR A 544 14.91 6.86 19.58
C TYR A 544 15.56 8.25 19.63
N ALA A 545 14.75 9.31 19.73
CA ALA A 545 15.22 10.70 19.81
C ALA A 545 16.01 10.98 21.10
N GLN A 546 15.85 10.19 22.16
CA GLN A 546 16.65 10.27 23.38
C GLN A 546 18.02 9.58 23.24
N GLY A 547 18.27 8.85 22.14
CA GLY A 547 19.47 8.04 21.95
C GLY A 547 19.42 6.70 22.72
N SER A 548 18.25 6.31 23.21
CA SER A 548 18.03 5.04 23.91
C SER A 548 17.80 3.90 22.92
N LEU A 549 18.06 2.66 23.37
CA LEU A 549 17.57 1.48 22.66
C LEU A 549 16.04 1.47 22.73
N VAL A 550 15.39 1.08 21.63
CA VAL A 550 13.94 1.00 21.55
C VAL A 550 13.53 -0.40 22.01
N GLU A 551 13.15 -0.49 23.28
CA GLU A 551 12.54 -1.68 23.86
C GLU A 551 11.04 -1.72 23.52
N PHE A 552 10.55 -2.89 23.10
CA PHE A 552 9.16 -3.03 22.66
C PHE A 552 8.18 -2.79 23.81
N GLU A 553 8.48 -3.37 24.98
CA GLU A 553 7.70 -3.29 26.22
C GLU A 553 7.55 -1.85 26.69
N ALA A 554 8.65 -1.07 26.70
CA ALA A 554 8.62 0.33 27.08
C ALA A 554 7.70 1.16 26.14
N CYS A 555 7.69 0.85 24.85
CA CYS A 555 6.80 1.52 23.90
C CYS A 555 5.32 1.10 24.06
N ALA A 556 5.08 -0.12 24.55
CA ALA A 556 3.76 -0.72 24.69
C ALA A 556 3.13 -0.51 26.08
N GLU A 557 3.82 0.18 26.99
CA GLU A 557 3.35 0.45 28.34
C GLU A 557 1.99 1.17 28.33
N ASN A 558 1.06 0.73 29.18
CA ASN A 558 -0.29 1.28 29.31
C ASN A 558 -1.20 1.17 28.07
N LEU A 559 -0.82 0.40 27.04
CA LEU A 559 -1.67 0.19 25.86
C LEU A 559 -2.68 -0.96 26.03
N GLY A 560 -2.52 -1.80 27.05
CA GLY A 560 -3.40 -2.94 27.34
C GLY A 560 -3.27 -4.12 26.37
N THR A 561 -2.33 -4.04 25.42
CA THR A 561 -2.16 -5.02 24.34
C THR A 561 -1.38 -6.26 24.80
N MET A 562 -0.41 -6.07 25.69
CA MET A 562 0.47 -7.12 26.21
C MET A 562 -0.27 -7.99 27.22
N GLU A 563 -1.02 -7.34 28.12
CA GLU A 563 -1.85 -7.96 29.13
C GLU A 563 -2.94 -8.84 28.48
N ALA A 564 -3.48 -8.39 27.34
CA ALA A 564 -4.43 -9.16 26.55
C ALA A 564 -3.80 -10.41 25.92
N GLU A 565 -2.56 -10.32 25.42
CA GLU A 565 -1.84 -11.47 24.88
C GLU A 565 -1.49 -12.49 25.96
N GLU A 566 -1.02 -12.02 27.11
CA GLU A 566 -0.69 -12.87 28.26
C GLU A 566 -1.93 -13.60 28.78
N ALA A 567 -3.06 -12.90 28.94
CA ALA A 567 -4.31 -13.52 29.38
C ALA A 567 -4.79 -14.63 28.42
N VAL A 568 -4.70 -14.39 27.11
CA VAL A 568 -5.10 -15.38 26.10
C VAL A 568 -4.10 -16.54 26.03
N ALA A 569 -2.80 -16.27 26.17
CA ALA A 569 -1.76 -17.29 26.18
C ALA A 569 -1.91 -18.25 27.37
N ILE A 570 -2.20 -17.72 28.56
CA ILE A 570 -2.46 -18.53 29.77
C ILE A 570 -3.67 -19.45 29.53
N GLU A 571 -4.79 -18.90 29.07
CA GLU A 571 -5.97 -19.72 28.78
C GLU A 571 -5.71 -20.76 27.68
N HIS A 572 -4.89 -20.42 26.68
CA HIS A 572 -4.50 -21.34 25.63
C HIS A 572 -3.70 -22.53 26.19
N GLU A 573 -2.71 -22.30 27.04
CA GLU A 573 -1.92 -23.36 27.67
C GLU A 573 -2.75 -24.21 28.64
N GLU A 574 -3.62 -23.60 29.44
CA GLU A 574 -4.54 -24.34 30.30
C GLU A 574 -5.51 -25.22 29.49
N ALA A 575 -6.03 -24.70 28.37
CA ALA A 575 -6.88 -25.47 27.47
C ALA A 575 -6.11 -26.63 26.82
N LYS A 576 -4.83 -26.47 26.47
CA LYS A 576 -3.98 -27.57 25.99
C LYS A 576 -3.79 -28.63 27.07
N ALA A 577 -3.53 -28.23 28.30
CA ALA A 577 -3.38 -29.17 29.42
C ALA A 577 -4.66 -30.00 29.64
N ARG A 578 -5.84 -29.35 29.58
CA ARG A 578 -7.15 -30.03 29.66
C ARG A 578 -7.39 -30.97 28.48
N GLN A 579 -7.01 -30.57 27.26
CA GLN A 579 -7.11 -31.42 26.07
C GLN A 579 -6.23 -32.67 26.19
N ALA A 580 -4.99 -32.50 26.66
CA ALA A 580 -4.04 -33.59 26.86
C ALA A 580 -4.54 -34.57 27.94
N ALA A 581 -5.08 -34.05 29.05
CA ALA A 581 -5.69 -34.87 30.10
C ALA A 581 -6.92 -35.66 29.60
N ALA A 582 -7.69 -35.08 28.67
CA ALA A 582 -8.83 -35.74 28.05
C ALA A 582 -8.44 -36.80 27.00
N GLN A 583 -7.16 -36.90 26.61
CA GLN A 583 -6.63 -37.83 25.60
C GLN A 583 -7.42 -37.79 24.27
N THR A 584 -7.86 -36.60 23.86
CA THR A 584 -8.64 -36.43 22.63
C THR A 584 -7.86 -35.69 21.55
N THR A 585 -8.22 -35.93 20.29
CA THR A 585 -7.74 -35.14 19.16
C THR A 585 -8.55 -33.87 18.90
N ALA A 586 -9.59 -33.59 19.69
CA ALA A 586 -10.44 -32.42 19.50
C ALA A 586 -9.62 -31.14 19.76
N PRO A 587 -9.77 -30.06 18.97
CA PRO A 587 -8.95 -28.86 19.10
C PRO A 587 -9.02 -28.21 20.47
N VAL A 588 -7.93 -27.49 20.76
CA VAL A 588 -7.67 -26.85 22.05
C VAL A 588 -8.82 -25.92 22.46
N ALA A 589 -9.39 -25.16 21.53
CA ALA A 589 -10.51 -24.24 21.79
C ALA A 589 -11.75 -24.91 22.40
N VAL A 590 -11.92 -26.23 22.27
CA VAL A 590 -13.00 -27.00 22.92
C VAL A 590 -12.78 -27.19 24.40
N TYR A 591 -11.58 -26.95 24.90
CA TYR A 591 -11.20 -27.07 26.31
C TYR A 591 -10.99 -25.72 26.99
N ALA A 592 -11.18 -24.63 26.24
CA ALA A 592 -11.14 -23.27 26.79
C ALA A 592 -12.27 -23.05 27.81
N THR A 593 -11.94 -22.36 28.91
CA THR A 593 -12.88 -21.91 29.95
C THR A 593 -13.91 -20.93 29.37
N GLN A 594 -15.01 -20.77 30.09
CA GLN A 594 -16.11 -19.90 29.69
C GLN A 594 -15.86 -18.42 30.00
N ASP A 595 -14.62 -18.00 30.24
CA ASP A 595 -14.35 -16.62 30.58
C ASP A 595 -14.59 -15.70 29.37
N GLU A 596 -15.75 -15.03 29.38
CA GLU A 596 -16.14 -14.06 28.36
C GLU A 596 -15.32 -12.77 28.44
N SER A 597 -14.62 -12.52 29.56
CA SER A 597 -13.75 -11.37 29.71
C SER A 597 -12.45 -11.51 28.90
N VAL A 598 -11.94 -12.73 28.73
CA VAL A 598 -10.66 -12.99 28.05
C VAL A 598 -10.87 -13.27 26.56
N LEU A 599 -11.76 -14.19 26.18
CA LEU A 599 -11.87 -14.65 24.79
C LEU A 599 -12.94 -13.92 24.00
N ASN A 600 -12.85 -12.60 23.80
CA ASN A 600 -13.90 -11.84 23.10
C ASN A 600 -13.36 -11.04 21.91
N ILE A 601 -14.28 -10.40 21.17
CA ILE A 601 -13.95 -9.59 19.98
C ILE A 601 -13.04 -8.41 20.34
N HIS A 602 -13.22 -7.83 21.53
CA HIS A 602 -12.38 -6.73 22.01
C HIS A 602 -10.94 -7.20 22.24
N THR A 603 -10.74 -8.35 22.89
CA THR A 603 -9.41 -8.96 23.03
C THR A 603 -8.79 -9.28 21.67
N LEU A 604 -9.57 -9.79 20.72
CA LEU A 604 -9.09 -10.00 19.35
C LEU A 604 -8.61 -8.69 18.70
N MET A 605 -9.29 -7.56 18.95
CA MET A 605 -8.84 -6.24 18.48
C MET A 605 -7.53 -5.81 19.13
N LEU A 606 -7.34 -6.08 20.42
CA LEU A 606 -6.09 -5.82 21.13
C LEU A 606 -4.94 -6.66 20.57
N LEU A 607 -5.16 -7.95 20.33
CA LEU A 607 -4.17 -8.84 19.71
C LEU A 607 -3.82 -8.43 18.28
N GLU A 608 -4.81 -8.02 17.48
CA GLU A 608 -4.55 -7.48 16.13
C GLU A 608 -3.73 -6.19 16.17
N SER A 609 -3.98 -5.31 17.15
CA SER A 609 -3.20 -4.09 17.37
C SER A 609 -1.77 -4.42 17.81
N LEU A 610 -1.61 -5.38 18.75
CA LEU A 610 -0.29 -5.89 19.17
C LEU A 610 0.51 -6.46 18.00
N HIS A 611 -0.13 -7.30 17.18
CA HIS A 611 0.52 -7.86 16.01
C HIS A 611 1.02 -6.77 15.05
N ARG A 612 0.24 -5.68 14.86
CA ARG A 612 0.66 -4.55 14.02
C ARG A 612 1.87 -3.84 14.61
N THR A 613 1.88 -3.53 15.91
CA THR A 613 3.03 -2.84 16.54
C THR A 613 4.28 -3.71 16.52
N LEU A 614 4.17 -5.02 16.77
CA LEU A 614 5.28 -5.97 16.60
C LEU A 614 5.80 -5.97 15.16
N THR A 615 4.91 -5.94 14.18
CA THR A 615 5.29 -5.87 12.76
C THR A 615 5.96 -4.53 12.41
N LEU A 616 5.50 -3.41 12.99
CA LEU A 616 6.12 -2.10 12.83
C LEU A 616 7.52 -2.07 13.45
N TYR A 617 7.72 -2.69 14.61
CA TYR A 617 9.05 -2.83 15.21
C TYR A 617 10.01 -3.57 14.28
N LEU A 618 9.58 -4.70 13.68
CA LEU A 618 10.40 -5.43 12.72
C LEU A 618 10.71 -4.60 11.48
N TRP A 619 9.73 -3.84 10.96
CA TRP A 619 9.93 -2.91 9.85
C TRP A 619 10.99 -1.84 10.19
N LEU A 620 10.86 -1.19 11.34
CA LEU A 620 11.79 -0.16 11.83
C LEU A 620 13.17 -0.75 12.11
N GLY A 621 13.23 -1.99 12.57
CA GLY A 621 14.45 -2.78 12.77
C GLY A 621 15.36 -2.88 11.56
N PHE A 622 14.81 -2.87 10.34
CA PHE A 622 15.62 -2.85 9.12
C PHE A 622 16.09 -1.44 8.70
N ARG A 623 15.50 -0.38 9.25
CA ARG A 623 15.86 1.03 8.94
C ARG A 623 16.78 1.63 10.00
N PHE A 624 16.63 1.19 11.25
CA PHE A 624 17.34 1.65 12.44
C PHE A 624 17.92 0.44 13.22
N PRO A 625 18.81 -0.36 12.61
CA PRO A 625 19.22 -1.66 13.16
C PRO A 625 19.91 -1.59 14.53
N LEU A 626 20.57 -0.46 14.83
CA LEU A 626 21.25 -0.26 16.12
C LEU A 626 20.27 0.06 17.25
N ALA A 627 19.24 0.86 16.98
CA ALA A 627 18.26 1.25 18.00
C ALA A 627 17.19 0.16 18.22
N PHE A 628 16.86 -0.60 17.18
CA PHE A 628 15.87 -1.68 17.18
C PHE A 628 16.57 -3.04 17.14
N CYS A 629 17.39 -3.33 18.16
CA CYS A 629 18.23 -4.52 18.19
C CYS A 629 17.52 -5.80 18.65
N PHE A 630 16.38 -5.70 19.34
CA PHE A 630 15.65 -6.84 19.93
C PHE A 630 14.72 -7.58 18.94
N ARG A 631 15.13 -7.66 17.66
CA ARG A 631 14.27 -8.22 16.60
C ARG A 631 13.90 -9.68 16.84
N ALA A 632 14.82 -10.49 17.36
CA ALA A 632 14.58 -11.91 17.60
C ALA A 632 13.50 -12.13 18.68
N ASP A 633 13.54 -11.36 19.77
CA ASP A 633 12.56 -11.45 20.86
C ASP A 633 11.18 -10.98 20.40
N VAL A 634 11.14 -9.89 19.63
CA VAL A 634 9.92 -9.37 19.01
C VAL A 634 9.32 -10.35 18.00
N GLU A 635 10.15 -11.03 17.20
CA GLU A 635 9.71 -12.07 16.26
C GLU A 635 9.11 -13.28 17.01
N ALA A 636 9.74 -13.72 18.10
CA ALA A 636 9.18 -14.77 18.96
C ALA A 636 7.82 -14.35 19.55
N ARG A 637 7.69 -13.10 20.02
CA ARG A 637 6.42 -12.59 20.55
C ARG A 637 5.36 -12.42 19.45
N LYS A 638 5.75 -12.07 18.22
CA LYS A 638 4.86 -12.04 17.04
C LYS A 638 4.24 -13.42 16.80
N LEU A 639 5.05 -14.48 16.79
CA LEU A 639 4.57 -15.85 16.61
C LEU A 639 3.60 -16.28 17.73
N ARG A 640 3.88 -15.92 18.98
CA ARG A 640 2.94 -16.16 20.10
C ARG A 640 1.62 -15.39 19.90
N THR A 641 1.70 -14.13 19.51
CA THR A 641 0.51 -13.29 19.23
C THR A 641 -0.34 -13.88 18.11
N GLU A 642 0.27 -14.38 17.03
CA GLU A 642 -0.44 -15.08 15.94
C GLU A 642 -1.18 -16.32 16.43
N ALA A 643 -0.53 -17.14 17.27
CA ALA A 643 -1.16 -18.31 17.88
C ALA A 643 -2.34 -17.90 18.79
N SER A 644 -2.22 -16.82 19.55
CA SER A 644 -3.30 -16.26 20.37
C SER A 644 -4.48 -15.74 19.53
N ILE A 645 -4.20 -15.09 18.39
CA ILE A 645 -5.23 -14.65 17.43
C ILE A 645 -5.99 -15.85 16.88
N GLN A 646 -5.27 -16.88 16.43
CA GLN A 646 -5.88 -18.09 15.88
C GLN A 646 -6.72 -18.82 16.95
N PHE A 647 -6.19 -18.97 18.16
CA PHE A 647 -6.94 -19.56 19.28
C PHE A 647 -8.21 -18.78 19.62
N CYS A 648 -8.14 -17.45 19.64
CA CYS A 648 -9.31 -16.59 19.87
C CYS A 648 -10.36 -16.76 18.76
N LEU A 649 -9.93 -16.80 17.49
CA LEU A 649 -10.82 -17.07 16.34
C LEU A 649 -11.47 -18.45 16.42
N GLU A 650 -10.74 -19.48 16.87
CA GLU A 650 -11.28 -20.82 17.08
C GLU A 650 -12.25 -20.87 18.27
N ALA A 651 -11.92 -20.23 19.39
CA ALA A 651 -12.79 -20.14 20.56
C ALA A 651 -14.12 -19.46 20.22
N ILE A 652 -14.09 -18.37 19.44
CA ILE A 652 -15.29 -17.70 18.92
C ILE A 652 -16.15 -18.67 18.10
N ARG A 653 -15.55 -19.58 17.32
CA ARG A 653 -16.29 -20.63 16.57
C ARG A 653 -16.92 -21.65 17.50
N VAL A 654 -16.16 -22.18 18.46
CA VAL A 654 -16.61 -23.24 19.39
C VAL A 654 -17.80 -22.79 20.24
N ARG A 655 -17.86 -21.51 20.61
CA ARG A 655 -19.00 -20.93 21.36
C ARG A 655 -20.35 -21.21 20.71
N ARG A 656 -20.41 -21.24 19.38
CA ARG A 656 -21.64 -21.54 18.66
C ARG A 656 -22.11 -22.99 18.86
N ALA A 657 -21.20 -23.95 18.83
CA ALA A 657 -21.48 -25.35 19.14
C ALA A 657 -22.07 -25.51 20.55
N ARG A 658 -21.45 -24.83 21.52
CA ARG A 658 -21.84 -24.87 22.92
C ARG A 658 -23.18 -24.16 23.16
N ARG A 659 -23.49 -23.08 22.41
CA ARG A 659 -24.81 -22.43 22.42
C ARG A 659 -25.90 -23.38 21.91
N LEU A 660 -25.62 -24.17 20.87
CA LEU A 660 -26.53 -25.23 20.40
C LEU A 660 -26.75 -26.30 21.49
N THR A 661 -25.71 -26.69 22.23
CA THR A 661 -25.84 -27.60 23.38
C THR A 661 -26.76 -27.03 24.47
N ARG A 662 -26.60 -25.74 24.83
CA ARG A 662 -27.45 -25.05 25.83
C ARG A 662 -28.91 -24.94 25.40
N LEU A 663 -29.19 -24.90 24.09
CA LEU A 663 -30.55 -24.88 23.53
C LEU A 663 -31.19 -26.29 23.45
N GLY A 664 -30.64 -27.30 24.14
CA GLY A 664 -31.17 -28.66 24.15
C GLY A 664 -30.81 -29.50 22.91
N ARG A 665 -30.00 -28.97 21.98
CA ARG A 665 -29.59 -29.65 20.73
C ARG A 665 -28.21 -30.30 20.89
N GLY A 666 -28.05 -31.13 21.93
CA GLY A 666 -26.76 -31.72 22.33
C GLY A 666 -26.16 -32.71 21.33
N GLU A 667 -26.98 -33.55 20.70
CA GLU A 667 -26.54 -34.48 19.64
C GLU A 667 -26.05 -33.72 18.39
N GLU A 668 -26.73 -32.64 18.02
CA GLU A 668 -26.27 -31.76 16.95
C GLU A 668 -24.95 -31.08 17.29
N ALA A 669 -24.77 -30.64 18.54
CA ALA A 669 -23.51 -30.05 18.98
C ALA A 669 -22.34 -31.05 18.99
N LYS A 670 -22.57 -32.32 19.38
CA LYS A 670 -21.55 -33.39 19.32
C LYS A 670 -21.19 -33.75 17.87
N LYS A 671 -22.20 -33.88 17.01
CA LYS A 671 -22.02 -34.11 15.56
C LYS A 671 -21.34 -32.91 14.89
N TRP A 672 -21.61 -31.70 15.37
CA TRP A 672 -20.93 -30.46 14.99
C TRP A 672 -19.46 -30.52 15.39
N LEU A 673 -19.12 -30.68 16.68
CA LEU A 673 -17.73 -30.71 17.14
C LEU A 673 -16.87 -31.77 16.42
N ARG A 674 -17.41 -32.97 16.14
CA ARG A 674 -16.70 -34.05 15.41
C ARG A 674 -16.41 -33.75 13.94
N LYS A 675 -17.23 -32.92 13.28
CA LYS A 675 -17.08 -32.59 11.85
C LYS A 675 -16.34 -31.26 11.61
N HIS A 676 -16.26 -30.38 12.62
CA HIS A 676 -16.05 -28.93 12.42
C HIS A 676 -14.72 -28.40 12.96
N LEU A 677 -13.84 -29.29 13.43
CA LEU A 677 -12.66 -28.98 14.20
C LEU A 677 -11.61 -30.06 13.88
N PRO A 678 -10.48 -29.72 13.26
CA PRO A 678 -9.52 -30.72 12.77
C PRO A 678 -8.98 -31.53 13.95
N SER A 679 -8.96 -32.86 13.81
CA SER A 679 -8.15 -33.68 14.71
C SER A 679 -6.70 -33.22 14.59
N SER A 680 -5.98 -33.10 15.71
CA SER A 680 -4.56 -32.71 15.80
C SER A 680 -3.57 -33.73 15.17
N SER A 681 -3.98 -34.43 14.12
CA SER A 681 -3.21 -35.43 13.40
C SER A 681 -3.26 -35.16 11.88
N SER A 682 -2.41 -34.25 11.42
CA SER A 682 -1.77 -34.28 10.09
C SER A 682 -0.73 -33.17 10.00
#